data_AF-A0A3R7TU14-F1
#
_entry.id   AF-A0A3R7TU14-F1
#
_cell.length_a   1.000
_cell.length_b   1.000
_cell.length_c   1.000
_cell.angle_alpha   90.00
_cell.angle_beta   90.00
_cell.angle_gamma   90.00
#
_symmetry.space_group_name_H-M   'P 1'
#
loop_
_entity.id
_entity.type
_entity.pdbx_description
1 polymer ?
#
loop_
_entity_poly.entity_id
_entity_poly.type
_entity_poly.pdbx_seq_one_letter_code
_entity_poly.pdbx_strand_id
1 'polypeptide(L)'
;MSSRLNVTFFIALALQMLMIGATAAPLADGLNPMGDYSKIDNALRDSLSSSSEDEIVPVIFQLNSEVLEEDLSTLENYGATILGDAPLVDGGLIEASIKDIRVISTWDRVEYLELDRPLDFFYLPQEWGGEIKTDPGIMMHETTHVVKATDAWDRVIISPTGEIEYEVDQKFTEWDGDGTAIVDLDTGVDAGHPDFDYLEPWTGDKVIYSAKWDGVWTETTNSDTSSGHGTHVGGTIAGNGDASAGRRAGVAKGAQMVALGTGDGASIFAAEQGLEWTYTHSIPGQNQFHIRVVSNSWGTDGDYDPNGVIAQLTDRLTYENGVAVIFAASNSGGNGGECSSGLKTNVYANTPSAISVAALTHDGTAVTSFSSRGCMNQQHTWPDVGAPGRDIWATAPRGTAIDATTKLQGDLYYMSISGTSMATPHVGGMAGLILDIAPSLGVADYHRDDHDFGDSLVGGEGTAAYGQYENWDNENFSRVHELELILELTADYEGMANSCEDGNADDACSDIPEQCYLSDTGQCHDWRIGHGLTNVDAAVALARTLELMRDQDGNGIVDHPEYNVWDAWEIYENMMVEKTITLDTDRVKHSWKGDWNHFNNGDVGALYYTEDSHYVWIPNGTTRLEAMFTATEFELDSLQAGSIQLEIDLGEDGSNDQGQGNRIADTWYYDLDVDPSHWGTWTHFDVSGQAMTILGIVEDQEFFESRIPYTVDVILTINLDSPIDISFEQRPDFYSDLDPTTPSDEYDSSMDGMLTFTRNVYDQQSIVSMITPKSTNEDSNSEGFFSALGNLFAEHGLIMTMFSLIILLSAAGIGYVIRSSKEISDEKNFEVSLEAELIDED
;
A
#
# COMPACT_ATOMS: atom_id res chain seq x y z
N MET A 1 42.25 29.93 78.63
CA MET A 1 41.50 30.68 77.60
C MET A 1 42.35 30.90 76.33
N SER A 2 43.04 29.85 75.83
CA SER A 2 43.96 29.95 74.67
C SER A 2 44.07 28.66 73.84
N SER A 3 43.17 27.68 73.99
CA SER A 3 43.21 26.44 73.19
C SER A 3 41.94 26.17 72.37
N ARG A 4 40.87 26.96 72.54
CA ARG A 4 39.64 26.82 71.74
C ARG A 4 39.59 27.74 70.51
N LEU A 5 40.41 28.80 70.45
CA LEU A 5 40.43 29.69 69.28
C LEU A 5 41.14 29.07 68.06
N ASN A 6 42.14 28.20 68.26
CA ASN A 6 42.92 27.65 67.16
C ASN A 6 42.16 26.58 66.36
N VAL A 7 41.32 25.76 67.02
CA VAL A 7 40.59 24.69 66.32
C VAL A 7 39.48 25.27 65.44
N THR A 8 38.76 26.28 65.92
CA THR A 8 37.69 26.93 65.13
C THR A 8 38.25 27.73 63.96
N PHE A 9 39.43 28.35 64.13
CA PHE A 9 40.10 29.07 63.04
C PHE A 9 40.63 28.13 61.95
N PHE A 10 41.19 26.97 62.32
CA PHE A 10 41.62 25.96 61.35
C PHE A 10 40.45 25.28 60.63
N ILE A 11 39.33 25.03 61.32
CA ILE A 11 38.12 24.48 60.70
C ILE A 11 37.49 25.51 59.74
N ALA A 12 37.44 26.78 60.13
CA ALA A 12 36.94 27.85 59.27
C ALA A 12 37.82 28.03 58.03
N LEU A 13 39.15 27.97 58.18
CA LEU A 13 40.10 28.08 57.05
C LEU A 13 40.04 26.85 56.13
N ALA A 14 39.81 25.65 56.68
CA ALA A 14 39.61 24.43 55.90
C ALA A 14 38.28 24.46 55.13
N LEU A 15 37.20 24.94 55.76
CA LEU A 15 35.91 25.18 55.10
C LEU A 15 36.01 26.27 54.02
N GLN A 16 36.80 27.33 54.27
CA GLN A 16 37.03 28.37 53.27
C GLN A 16 37.90 27.87 52.11
N MET A 17 38.90 27.00 52.35
CA MET A 17 39.65 26.35 51.27
C MET A 17 38.82 25.30 50.52
N LEU A 18 37.87 24.61 51.16
CA LEU A 18 36.89 23.74 50.50
C LEU A 18 35.91 24.54 49.64
N MET A 19 35.46 25.71 50.11
CA MET A 19 34.58 26.61 49.37
C MET A 19 35.32 27.36 48.24
N ILE A 20 36.62 27.63 48.40
CA ILE A 20 37.47 28.18 47.34
C ILE A 20 37.86 27.08 46.33
N GLY A 21 38.03 25.82 46.78
CA GLY A 21 38.18 24.66 45.91
C GLY A 21 36.91 24.34 45.10
N ALA A 22 35.73 24.65 45.66
CA ALA A 22 34.44 24.54 44.96
C ALA A 22 34.13 25.73 44.03
N THR A 23 34.89 26.82 44.11
CA THR A 23 34.71 28.03 43.25
C THR A 23 35.91 28.30 42.34
N ALA A 24 36.90 27.40 42.33
CA ALA A 24 38.07 27.43 41.45
C ALA A 24 38.15 26.15 40.59
N ALA A 25 37.02 25.73 40.03
CA ALA A 25 36.97 24.86 38.87
C ALA A 25 36.55 25.66 37.63
N PRO A 26 37.41 26.51 37.05
CA PRO A 26 37.31 26.80 35.63
C PRO A 26 38.00 25.66 34.88
N LEU A 27 37.30 25.07 33.91
CA LEU A 27 37.69 23.93 33.03
C LEU A 27 37.21 22.54 33.50
N ALA A 28 35.89 22.35 33.55
CA ALA A 28 35.26 21.07 33.23
C ALA A 28 34.13 21.26 32.17
N ASP A 29 34.23 22.32 31.36
CA ASP A 29 33.30 22.65 30.26
C ASP A 29 33.60 21.84 28.99
N GLY A 30 33.94 20.54 29.10
CA GLY A 30 34.36 19.80 27.91
C GLY A 30 34.32 18.29 27.96
N LEU A 31 33.71 17.70 28.98
CA LEU A 31 33.46 16.25 29.00
C LEU A 31 32.15 16.04 29.75
N ASN A 32 31.03 16.18 29.04
CA ASN A 32 29.91 15.29 29.32
C ASN A 32 30.34 13.93 28.74
N PRO A 33 30.85 12.97 29.54
CA PRO A 33 31.37 11.72 29.00
C PRO A 33 30.27 10.82 28.45
N MET A 34 28.99 11.19 28.64
CA MET A 34 27.84 10.39 28.27
C MET A 34 27.05 11.00 27.11
N GLY A 35 27.10 12.33 26.88
CA GLY A 35 26.17 13.01 25.97
C GLY A 35 24.80 13.25 26.63
N ASP A 36 23.83 13.75 25.87
CA ASP A 36 22.44 13.94 26.35
C ASP A 36 21.55 12.77 25.92
N TYR A 37 21.40 11.76 26.80
CA TYR A 37 20.58 10.57 26.52
C TYR A 37 19.07 10.86 26.39
N SER A 38 18.60 12.06 26.71
CA SER A 38 17.20 12.41 26.48
C SER A 38 16.88 12.73 25.02
N LYS A 39 17.92 12.89 24.19
CA LYS A 39 17.84 13.26 22.77
C LYS A 39 18.43 12.20 21.85
N ILE A 40 18.58 10.98 22.32
CA ILE A 40 19.34 9.93 21.64
C ILE A 40 18.56 8.63 21.73
N ASP A 41 18.45 7.94 20.59
CA ASP A 41 17.80 6.63 20.51
C ASP A 41 18.55 5.54 21.30
N ASN A 42 17.85 4.44 21.61
CA ASN A 42 18.42 3.37 22.43
C ASN A 42 19.65 2.71 21.75
N ALA A 43 19.67 2.55 20.43
CA ALA A 43 20.78 1.94 19.71
C ALA A 43 22.01 2.85 19.68
N LEU A 44 21.83 4.16 19.44
CA LEU A 44 22.95 5.11 19.55
C LEU A 44 23.47 5.19 20.97
N ARG A 45 22.60 5.15 22.00
CA ARG A 45 23.03 5.11 23.40
C ARG A 45 23.90 3.88 23.69
N ASP A 46 23.51 2.73 23.18
CA ASP A 46 24.25 1.49 23.37
C ASP A 46 25.59 1.54 22.63
N SER A 47 25.64 2.09 21.42
CA SER A 47 26.88 2.38 20.68
C SER A 47 27.80 3.33 21.45
N LEU A 48 27.29 4.47 21.93
CA LEU A 48 28.02 5.46 22.73
C LEU A 48 28.66 4.85 24.00
N SER A 49 28.05 3.78 24.55
CA SER A 49 28.52 3.10 25.75
C SER A 49 29.53 1.96 25.50
N SER A 50 29.50 1.35 24.32
CA SER A 50 30.23 0.12 24.00
C SER A 50 31.36 0.30 22.99
N SER A 51 31.30 1.35 22.17
CA SER A 51 32.27 1.70 21.13
C SER A 51 33.44 2.54 21.64
N SER A 52 34.51 2.60 20.85
CA SER A 52 35.69 3.43 21.18
C SER A 52 35.43 4.92 20.89
N GLU A 53 36.05 5.85 21.62
CA GLU A 53 35.78 7.29 21.46
C GLU A 53 36.08 7.83 20.05
N ASP A 54 37.02 7.21 19.33
CA ASP A 54 37.43 7.58 17.97
C ASP A 54 36.67 6.81 16.88
N GLU A 55 35.74 5.93 17.25
CA GLU A 55 34.89 5.19 16.31
C GLU A 55 33.92 6.16 15.63
N ILE A 56 33.86 6.12 14.30
CA ILE A 56 32.97 6.96 13.50
C ILE A 56 31.68 6.19 13.27
N VAL A 57 30.55 6.82 13.54
CA VAL A 57 29.22 6.26 13.34
C VAL A 57 28.35 7.23 12.54
N PRO A 58 27.51 6.73 11.63
CA PRO A 58 26.51 7.52 10.95
C PRO A 58 25.31 7.76 11.88
N VAL A 59 24.82 9.00 11.94
CA VAL A 59 23.77 9.45 12.83
C VAL A 59 22.83 10.37 12.06
N ILE A 60 21.55 10.04 12.09
CA ILE A 60 20.47 10.91 11.63
C ILE A 60 20.27 11.96 12.71
N PHE A 61 20.38 13.24 12.35
CA PHE A 61 20.14 14.34 13.27
C PHE A 61 18.84 15.05 12.92
N GLN A 62 18.11 15.47 13.95
CA GLN A 62 16.92 16.31 13.83
C GLN A 62 17.14 17.56 14.69
N LEU A 63 16.81 18.73 14.16
CA LEU A 63 16.89 20.00 14.88
C LEU A 63 15.49 20.49 15.23
N ASN A 64 15.38 21.30 16.31
CA ASN A 64 14.10 21.87 16.75
C ASN A 64 13.47 22.89 15.76
N SER A 65 14.07 23.09 14.58
CA SER A 65 13.63 23.95 13.49
C SER A 65 14.52 23.77 12.26
N GLU A 66 13.99 24.09 11.08
CA GLU A 66 14.66 24.12 9.77
C GLU A 66 16.19 24.31 9.82
N VAL A 67 16.90 23.40 9.14
CA VAL A 67 18.36 23.37 9.06
C VAL A 67 18.86 24.53 8.20
N LEU A 68 19.72 25.37 8.78
CA LEU A 68 20.36 26.49 8.08
C LEU A 68 21.82 26.15 7.71
N GLU A 69 22.39 26.83 6.71
CA GLU A 69 23.82 26.68 6.35
C GLU A 69 24.77 26.90 7.54
N GLU A 70 24.39 27.75 8.49
CA GLU A 70 25.16 28.01 9.73
C GLU A 70 25.11 26.83 10.71
N ASP A 71 24.05 26.03 10.69
CA ASP A 71 23.89 24.83 11.50
C ASP A 71 24.81 23.72 10.98
N LEU A 72 24.85 23.50 9.67
CA LEU A 72 25.78 22.56 9.01
C LEU A 72 27.24 22.94 9.30
N SER A 73 27.57 24.23 9.18
CA SER A 73 28.91 24.74 9.55
C SER A 73 29.23 24.48 11.03
N THR A 74 28.23 24.51 11.91
CA THR A 74 28.40 24.24 13.34
C THR A 74 28.65 22.76 13.60
N LEU A 75 27.91 21.86 12.94
CA LEU A 75 28.13 20.41 13.01
C LEU A 75 29.53 20.02 12.52
N GLU A 76 29.98 20.61 11.40
CA GLU A 76 31.36 20.42 10.89
C GLU A 76 32.41 20.90 11.91
N ASN A 77 32.17 22.03 12.57
CA ASN A 77 33.07 22.54 13.62
C ASN A 77 33.12 21.63 14.86
N TYR A 78 32.05 20.85 15.11
CA TYR A 78 32.04 19.82 16.14
C TYR A 78 32.71 18.50 15.70
N GLY A 79 33.10 18.37 14.43
CA GLY A 79 33.80 17.20 13.91
C GLY A 79 32.94 16.26 13.06
N ALA A 80 31.71 16.67 12.73
CA ALA A 80 30.84 15.90 11.83
C ALA A 80 31.18 16.10 10.35
N THR A 81 30.90 15.09 9.54
CA THR A 81 30.84 15.17 8.08
C THR A 81 29.38 15.06 7.67
N ILE A 82 28.87 16.01 6.89
CA ILE A 82 27.49 15.97 6.37
C ILE A 82 27.42 15.03 5.18
N LEU A 83 26.43 14.13 5.18
CA LEU A 83 26.24 13.10 4.16
C LEU A 83 24.94 13.24 3.36
N GLY A 84 23.88 13.77 3.97
CA GLY A 84 22.58 13.94 3.33
C GLY A 84 21.68 14.89 4.11
N ASP A 85 20.61 15.35 3.47
CA ASP A 85 19.63 16.29 4.01
C ASP A 85 18.26 15.60 4.10
N ALA A 86 17.54 15.81 5.21
CA ALA A 86 16.18 15.31 5.45
C ALA A 86 15.27 16.47 5.89
N PRO A 87 14.93 17.38 4.96
CA PRO A 87 14.25 18.63 5.26
C PRO A 87 12.86 18.46 5.89
N LEU A 88 12.12 17.37 5.64
CA LEU A 88 10.81 17.22 6.29
C LEU A 88 10.94 17.11 7.81
N VAL A 89 11.97 16.45 8.31
CA VAL A 89 12.20 16.26 9.75
C VAL A 89 13.18 17.27 10.34
N ASP A 90 13.38 18.40 9.66
CA ASP A 90 14.34 19.44 10.04
C ASP A 90 15.74 18.85 10.34
N GLY A 91 16.17 17.91 9.50
CA GLY A 91 17.29 17.04 9.80
C GLY A 91 18.17 16.68 8.61
N GLY A 92 18.97 15.62 8.80
CA GLY A 92 19.85 15.06 7.79
C GLY A 92 20.73 13.94 8.35
N LEU A 93 21.70 13.49 7.55
CA LEU A 93 22.65 12.45 7.93
C LEU A 93 24.04 13.04 8.15
N ILE A 94 24.66 12.67 9.27
CA ILE A 94 26.06 12.98 9.57
C ILE A 94 26.87 11.75 9.92
N GLU A 95 28.18 11.79 9.70
CA GLU A 95 29.13 10.86 10.31
C GLU A 95 30.07 11.63 11.24
N ALA A 96 30.20 11.17 12.49
CA ALA A 96 31.13 11.77 13.45
C ALA A 96 31.68 10.73 14.42
N SER A 97 32.76 11.07 15.13
CA SER A 97 33.29 10.21 16.18
C SER A 97 32.33 10.12 17.36
N ILE A 98 32.31 8.99 18.09
CA ILE A 98 31.52 8.82 19.33
C ILE A 98 31.72 9.98 20.30
N LYS A 99 32.95 10.49 20.42
CA LYS A 99 33.25 11.66 21.25
C LYS A 99 32.57 12.93 20.75
N ASP A 100 32.55 13.15 19.44
CA ASP A 100 31.96 14.34 18.83
C ASP A 100 30.43 14.27 18.86
N ILE A 101 29.83 13.09 18.69
CA ILE A 101 28.37 12.87 18.88
C ILE A 101 27.95 13.24 20.31
N ARG A 102 28.76 12.92 21.33
CA ARG A 102 28.48 13.35 22.72
C ARG A 102 28.47 14.88 22.86
N VAL A 103 29.27 15.61 22.08
CA VAL A 103 29.24 17.08 22.04
C VAL A 103 28.00 17.56 21.31
N ILE A 104 27.71 17.00 20.13
CA ILE A 104 26.56 17.36 19.29
C ILE A 104 25.25 17.16 20.05
N SER A 105 25.07 16.05 20.76
CA SER A 105 23.85 15.80 21.56
C SER A 105 23.56 16.86 22.63
N THR A 106 24.59 17.59 23.09
CA THR A 106 24.41 18.68 24.08
C THR A 106 24.08 20.03 23.44
N TRP A 107 24.06 20.12 22.12
CA TRP A 107 23.73 21.35 21.43
C TRP A 107 22.24 21.64 21.55
N ASP A 108 21.90 22.87 21.98
CA ASP A 108 20.53 23.27 22.26
C ASP A 108 19.59 23.15 21.05
N ARG A 109 20.12 23.21 19.81
CA ARG A 109 19.31 23.03 18.59
C ARG A 109 18.98 21.59 18.26
N VAL A 110 19.76 20.62 18.74
CA VAL A 110 19.47 19.20 18.52
C VAL A 110 18.19 18.86 19.26
N GLU A 111 17.23 18.33 18.52
CA GLU A 111 16.01 17.75 19.04
C GLU A 111 16.26 16.28 19.38
N TYR A 112 16.76 15.54 18.39
CA TYR A 112 16.93 14.10 18.49
C TYR A 112 18.07 13.61 17.59
N LEU A 113 18.70 12.50 17.98
CA LEU A 113 19.77 11.82 17.25
C LEU A 113 19.47 10.32 17.22
N GLU A 114 19.50 9.74 16.04
CA GLU A 114 19.23 8.33 15.81
C GLU A 114 20.41 7.67 15.09
N LEU A 115 20.86 6.50 15.56
CA LEU A 115 21.90 5.74 14.88
C LEU A 115 21.41 5.25 13.52
N ASP A 116 22.05 5.67 12.43
CA ASP A 116 21.76 5.11 11.12
C ASP A 116 22.33 3.68 11.06
N ARG A 117 21.45 2.70 10.87
CA ARG A 117 21.81 1.28 10.86
C ARG A 117 21.11 0.55 9.72
N PRO A 118 21.68 -0.58 9.26
CA PRO A 118 21.01 -1.42 8.28
C PRO A 118 19.64 -1.89 8.79
N LEU A 119 18.68 -1.93 7.87
CA LEU A 119 17.37 -2.51 8.04
C LEU A 119 17.41 -3.99 7.66
N ASP A 120 16.57 -4.78 8.31
CA ASP A 120 16.34 -6.17 7.94
C ASP A 120 15.15 -6.24 6.99
N PHE A 121 15.32 -6.93 5.86
CA PHE A 121 14.22 -7.31 4.97
C PHE A 121 13.69 -8.67 5.43
N PHE A 122 12.40 -8.73 5.77
CA PHE A 122 11.83 -9.87 6.49
C PHE A 122 11.41 -11.01 5.57
N TYR A 123 12.37 -11.66 4.90
CA TYR A 123 12.16 -12.90 4.15
C TYR A 123 13.04 -14.05 4.66
N LEU A 124 12.57 -15.27 4.44
CA LEU A 124 13.28 -16.50 4.79
C LEU A 124 13.78 -17.19 3.51
N PRO A 125 15.10 -17.43 3.37
CA PRO A 125 15.61 -18.28 2.31
C PRO A 125 15.00 -19.69 2.39
N GLN A 126 14.95 -20.41 1.27
CA GLN A 126 14.33 -21.74 1.17
C GLN A 126 14.85 -22.76 2.22
N GLU A 127 16.11 -22.62 2.65
CA GLU A 127 16.70 -23.46 3.71
C GLU A 127 16.09 -23.24 5.11
N TRP A 128 15.44 -22.10 5.36
CA TRP A 128 14.75 -21.73 6.61
C TRP A 128 13.23 -21.71 6.46
N GLY A 129 12.71 -21.52 5.23
CA GLY A 129 11.27 -21.60 4.92
C GLY A 129 10.67 -23.00 5.08
N GLY A 130 11.49 -24.04 5.14
CA GLY A 130 11.04 -25.44 5.20
C GLY A 130 10.99 -26.10 3.82
N GLU A 131 10.66 -27.40 3.75
CA GLU A 131 10.40 -28.04 2.46
C GLU A 131 9.13 -27.41 1.86
N ILE A 132 9.18 -26.97 0.60
CA ILE A 132 7.98 -26.58 -0.16
C ILE A 132 7.06 -27.82 -0.17
N LYS A 133 5.92 -27.73 0.51
CA LYS A 133 4.96 -28.85 0.62
C LYS A 133 3.86 -28.81 -0.44
N THR A 134 3.75 -27.70 -1.17
CA THR A 134 2.73 -27.37 -2.15
C THR A 134 3.25 -27.52 -3.58
N ASP A 135 2.35 -27.73 -4.55
CA ASP A 135 2.70 -27.96 -5.95
C ASP A 135 3.14 -26.65 -6.64
N PRO A 136 4.36 -26.55 -7.20
CA PRO A 136 4.88 -25.33 -7.84
C PRO A 136 4.00 -24.72 -8.95
N GLY A 137 3.16 -25.54 -9.58
CA GLY A 137 2.25 -25.08 -10.65
C GLY A 137 1.09 -24.22 -10.16
N ILE A 138 0.82 -24.15 -8.85
CA ILE A 138 -0.45 -23.66 -8.29
C ILE A 138 -0.19 -22.98 -6.94
N MET A 139 -0.06 -21.65 -6.85
CA MET A 139 0.14 -21.01 -5.53
C MET A 139 -0.31 -19.53 -5.39
N MET A 140 -0.04 -18.60 -6.31
CA MET A 140 -0.42 -17.18 -6.04
C MET A 140 -1.94 -16.96 -6.02
N HIS A 141 -2.66 -17.50 -7.01
CA HIS A 141 -4.11 -17.43 -7.04
C HIS A 141 -4.75 -18.00 -5.77
N GLU A 142 -4.19 -19.07 -5.17
CA GLU A 142 -4.73 -19.64 -3.93
C GLU A 142 -4.77 -18.58 -2.83
N THR A 143 -3.71 -17.77 -2.71
CA THR A 143 -3.65 -16.72 -1.70
C THR A 143 -4.57 -15.54 -2.00
N THR A 144 -4.78 -15.18 -3.28
CA THR A 144 -5.80 -14.18 -3.66
C THR A 144 -7.23 -14.67 -3.41
N HIS A 145 -7.49 -15.98 -3.53
CA HIS A 145 -8.75 -16.62 -3.14
C HIS A 145 -8.91 -16.67 -1.61
N VAL A 146 -7.85 -16.98 -0.87
CA VAL A 146 -7.86 -17.04 0.61
C VAL A 146 -8.25 -15.69 1.21
N VAL A 147 -7.73 -14.59 0.68
CA VAL A 147 -8.10 -13.23 1.12
C VAL A 147 -9.41 -12.72 0.48
N LYS A 148 -10.05 -13.52 -0.37
CA LYS A 148 -11.30 -13.19 -1.09
C LYS A 148 -11.19 -11.98 -2.03
N ALA A 149 -10.01 -11.71 -2.57
CA ALA A 149 -9.83 -10.67 -3.59
C ALA A 149 -10.56 -11.05 -4.89
N THR A 150 -10.46 -12.33 -5.28
CA THR A 150 -11.15 -12.86 -6.47
C THR A 150 -12.67 -12.81 -6.36
N ASP A 151 -13.24 -12.91 -5.16
CA ASP A 151 -14.67 -12.72 -4.93
C ASP A 151 -15.07 -11.25 -5.16
N ALA A 152 -14.24 -10.30 -4.72
CA ALA A 152 -14.47 -8.88 -4.99
C ALA A 152 -14.42 -8.57 -6.50
N TRP A 153 -13.48 -9.19 -7.22
CA TRP A 153 -13.34 -9.07 -8.68
C TRP A 153 -14.53 -9.67 -9.46
N ASP A 154 -15.06 -10.82 -9.03
CA ASP A 154 -16.16 -11.53 -9.74
C ASP A 154 -17.55 -10.91 -9.53
N ARG A 155 -17.72 -10.09 -8.48
CA ARG A 155 -19.03 -9.53 -8.13
C ARG A 155 -19.52 -8.54 -9.18
N VAL A 156 -20.77 -8.73 -9.61
CA VAL A 156 -21.44 -7.74 -10.47
C VAL A 156 -21.84 -6.52 -9.64
N ILE A 157 -21.63 -5.34 -10.20
CA ILE A 157 -21.96 -4.08 -9.53
C ILE A 157 -23.34 -3.60 -9.96
N ILE A 158 -24.21 -3.34 -8.98
CA ILE A 158 -25.45 -2.61 -9.19
C ILE A 158 -25.26 -1.20 -8.66
N SER A 159 -25.42 -0.22 -9.55
CA SER A 159 -25.31 1.20 -9.24
C SER A 159 -26.30 1.66 -8.17
N PRO A 160 -26.08 2.83 -7.54
CA PRO A 160 -27.04 3.43 -6.61
C PRO A 160 -28.47 3.57 -7.16
N THR A 161 -28.62 3.64 -8.48
CA THR A 161 -29.92 3.78 -9.15
C THR A 161 -30.61 2.44 -9.42
N GLY A 162 -29.91 1.31 -9.26
CA GLY A 162 -30.41 -0.05 -9.50
C GLY A 162 -30.10 -0.60 -10.89
N GLU A 163 -29.34 0.13 -11.70
CA GLU A 163 -28.83 -0.34 -13.00
C GLU A 163 -27.56 -1.15 -12.80
N ILE A 164 -27.37 -2.21 -13.61
CA ILE A 164 -26.12 -2.98 -13.63
C ILE A 164 -25.06 -2.18 -14.36
N GLU A 165 -23.85 -2.14 -13.80
CA GLU A 165 -22.71 -1.45 -14.39
C GLU A 165 -21.97 -2.35 -15.39
N TYR A 166 -21.66 -1.76 -16.55
CA TYR A 166 -21.03 -2.45 -17.67
C TYR A 166 -19.92 -1.58 -18.25
N GLU A 167 -18.87 -2.24 -18.71
CA GLU A 167 -17.85 -1.69 -19.59
C GLU A 167 -18.36 -1.49 -21.02
N VAL A 168 -17.54 -0.84 -21.84
CA VAL A 168 -17.90 -0.40 -23.20
C VAL A 168 -18.29 -1.56 -24.13
N ASP A 169 -17.82 -2.77 -23.85
CA ASP A 169 -18.05 -4.00 -24.63
C ASP A 169 -19.12 -4.94 -24.02
N GLN A 170 -19.88 -4.45 -23.04
CA GLN A 170 -20.88 -5.20 -22.26
C GLN A 170 -20.29 -6.16 -21.22
N LYS A 171 -18.97 -6.18 -21.02
CA LYS A 171 -18.38 -6.82 -19.83
C LYS A 171 -18.97 -6.17 -18.56
N PHE A 172 -19.21 -6.95 -17.51
CA PHE A 172 -19.57 -6.35 -16.22
C PHE A 172 -18.38 -5.53 -15.70
N THR A 173 -18.65 -4.37 -15.12
CA THR A 173 -17.60 -3.60 -14.43
C THR A 173 -17.01 -4.43 -13.29
N GLU A 174 -15.70 -4.33 -13.11
CA GLU A 174 -14.90 -5.08 -12.15
C GLU A 174 -14.15 -4.08 -11.25
N TRP A 175 -14.02 -4.40 -9.97
CA TRP A 175 -13.21 -3.62 -9.02
C TRP A 175 -11.94 -4.37 -8.69
N ASP A 176 -10.85 -4.06 -9.41
CA ASP A 176 -9.55 -4.73 -9.30
C ASP A 176 -8.39 -3.77 -8.93
N GLY A 177 -8.72 -2.52 -8.57
CA GLY A 177 -7.81 -1.52 -8.02
C GLY A 177 -7.30 -0.51 -9.04
N ASP A 178 -7.82 -0.55 -10.28
CA ASP A 178 -7.52 0.45 -11.30
C ASP A 178 -7.68 1.89 -10.76
N GLY A 179 -6.79 2.80 -11.15
CA GLY A 179 -6.86 4.20 -10.71
C GLY A 179 -6.20 4.55 -9.36
N THR A 180 -5.76 3.57 -8.55
CA THR A 180 -4.92 3.82 -7.36
C THR A 180 -3.47 3.44 -7.60
N ALA A 181 -2.52 4.25 -7.11
CA ALA A 181 -1.11 3.89 -7.10
C ALA A 181 -0.61 3.52 -5.70
N ILE A 182 0.13 2.42 -5.65
CA ILE A 182 0.72 1.86 -4.43
C ILE A 182 2.24 2.00 -4.54
N VAL A 183 2.86 2.59 -3.51
CA VAL A 183 4.32 2.66 -3.41
C VAL A 183 4.85 1.37 -2.81
N ASP A 184 5.75 0.71 -3.52
CA ASP A 184 6.61 -0.34 -3.01
C ASP A 184 7.96 0.27 -2.63
N LEU A 185 8.17 0.48 -1.33
CA LEU A 185 9.43 0.99 -0.78
C LEU A 185 10.23 -0.18 -0.21
N ASP A 186 11.15 -0.71 -1.01
CA ASP A 186 11.85 -1.96 -0.70
C ASP A 186 13.24 -1.99 -1.39
N THR A 187 13.80 -3.15 -1.73
CA THR A 187 15.09 -3.28 -2.43
C THR A 187 15.05 -2.76 -3.86
N GLY A 188 13.85 -2.51 -4.38
CA GLY A 188 13.52 -2.06 -5.72
C GLY A 188 12.66 -3.08 -6.44
N VAL A 189 12.25 -2.76 -7.67
CA VAL A 189 11.51 -3.66 -8.55
C VAL A 189 12.23 -3.78 -9.89
N ASP A 190 12.37 -5.01 -10.39
CA ASP A 190 12.70 -5.26 -11.79
C ASP A 190 11.46 -5.01 -12.68
N ALA A 191 11.19 -3.73 -12.96
CA ALA A 191 9.96 -3.30 -13.62
C ALA A 191 9.85 -3.73 -15.10
N GLY A 192 10.92 -4.27 -15.69
CA GLY A 192 10.82 -4.88 -17.02
C GLY A 192 10.39 -6.35 -16.99
N HIS A 193 10.03 -6.91 -15.82
CA HIS A 193 9.28 -8.16 -15.74
C HIS A 193 7.93 -7.99 -16.45
N PRO A 194 7.41 -9.00 -17.19
CA PRO A 194 6.16 -8.85 -17.93
C PRO A 194 4.98 -8.34 -17.11
N ASP A 195 4.82 -8.84 -15.88
CA ASP A 195 3.73 -8.45 -14.99
C ASP A 195 3.68 -6.96 -14.56
N PHE A 196 4.70 -6.16 -14.90
CA PHE A 196 4.83 -4.74 -14.51
C PHE A 196 4.77 -3.73 -15.65
N ASP A 197 4.72 -4.18 -16.91
CA ASP A 197 4.49 -3.36 -18.11
C ASP A 197 5.25 -2.01 -18.20
N TYR A 198 6.42 -1.88 -17.59
CA TYR A 198 7.06 -0.57 -17.45
C TYR A 198 7.57 -0.04 -18.80
N LEU A 199 7.04 1.11 -19.21
CA LEU A 199 7.35 1.78 -20.49
C LEU A 199 6.96 0.95 -21.72
N GLU A 200 6.05 -0.02 -21.57
CA GLU A 200 5.56 -0.86 -22.66
C GLU A 200 4.44 -0.16 -23.45
N PRO A 201 4.64 0.19 -24.74
CA PRO A 201 3.69 1.02 -25.49
C PRO A 201 2.30 0.41 -25.70
N TRP A 202 2.15 -0.90 -25.47
CA TRP A 202 1.00 -1.69 -25.90
C TRP A 202 0.14 -2.23 -24.74
N THR A 203 0.68 -2.30 -23.52
CA THR A 203 0.03 -2.95 -22.37
C THR A 203 -0.48 -1.97 -21.31
N GLY A 204 0.08 -0.76 -21.26
CA GLY A 204 -0.28 0.31 -20.31
C GLY A 204 0.77 0.44 -19.20
N ASP A 205 0.87 1.60 -18.53
CA ASP A 205 1.88 1.78 -17.48
C ASP A 205 1.36 1.21 -16.15
N LYS A 206 1.74 -0.04 -15.84
CA LYS A 206 1.43 -0.71 -14.57
C LYS A 206 2.36 -0.18 -13.47
N VAL A 207 3.67 -0.33 -13.63
CA VAL A 207 4.62 0.52 -12.90
C VAL A 207 4.66 1.87 -13.62
N ILE A 208 4.42 2.96 -12.89
CA ILE A 208 4.40 4.34 -13.43
C ILE A 208 5.67 5.12 -13.11
N TYR A 209 6.45 4.64 -12.14
CA TYR A 209 7.77 5.18 -11.79
C TYR A 209 8.58 4.10 -11.09
N SER A 210 9.84 3.92 -11.50
CA SER A 210 10.78 3.02 -10.84
C SER A 210 12.11 3.73 -10.66
N ALA A 211 12.61 3.82 -9.44
CA ALA A 211 13.85 4.51 -9.14
C ALA A 211 14.67 3.80 -8.08
N LYS A 212 15.99 3.96 -8.16
CA LYS A 212 16.94 3.45 -7.18
C LYS A 212 17.59 4.61 -6.43
N TRP A 213 17.77 4.43 -5.12
CA TRP A 213 18.56 5.32 -4.29
C TRP A 213 20.05 5.00 -4.37
N ASP A 214 20.85 5.98 -4.82
CA ASP A 214 22.32 5.94 -4.80
C ASP A 214 22.94 7.22 -4.21
N GLY A 215 22.21 7.84 -3.28
CA GLY A 215 22.44 9.19 -2.75
C GLY A 215 21.57 10.25 -3.42
N VAL A 216 20.97 9.91 -4.56
CA VAL A 216 19.84 10.59 -5.18
C VAL A 216 18.88 9.54 -5.74
N TRP A 217 17.62 9.91 -5.99
CA TRP A 217 16.69 9.05 -6.71
C TRP A 217 17.00 9.09 -8.21
N THR A 218 17.43 7.95 -8.75
CA THR A 218 17.71 7.79 -10.19
C THR A 218 16.69 6.83 -10.80
N GLU A 219 15.87 7.33 -11.73
CA GLU A 219 14.89 6.52 -12.47
C GLU A 219 15.60 5.44 -13.30
N THR A 220 15.10 4.21 -13.21
CA THR A 220 15.66 3.03 -13.86
C THR A 220 14.59 1.96 -14.05
N THR A 221 14.63 1.23 -15.17
CA THR A 221 13.74 0.08 -15.40
C THR A 221 13.92 -1.00 -14.36
N ASN A 222 15.16 -1.28 -13.95
CA ASN A 222 15.43 -2.24 -12.89
C ASN A 222 16.07 -1.50 -11.71
N SER A 223 15.28 -1.28 -10.65
CA SER A 223 15.76 -0.72 -9.38
C SER A 223 16.21 -1.80 -8.40
N ASP A 224 15.75 -3.05 -8.57
CA ASP A 224 16.11 -4.22 -7.76
C ASP A 224 17.41 -4.88 -8.24
N THR A 225 18.53 -4.34 -7.78
CA THR A 225 19.86 -4.81 -8.23
C THR A 225 20.63 -5.56 -7.14
N SER A 226 19.98 -5.85 -6.02
CA SER A 226 20.62 -6.44 -4.84
C SER A 226 20.08 -7.82 -4.47
N SER A 227 18.78 -7.95 -4.23
CA SER A 227 18.20 -9.19 -3.71
C SER A 227 17.17 -9.78 -4.68
N GLY A 228 16.11 -9.04 -5.03
CA GLY A 228 14.89 -9.62 -5.58
C GLY A 228 13.65 -9.49 -4.72
N HIS A 229 13.81 -8.98 -3.51
CA HIS A 229 12.76 -8.97 -2.50
C HIS A 229 11.62 -8.02 -2.90
N GLY A 230 11.94 -6.76 -3.24
CA GLY A 230 10.94 -5.79 -3.69
C GLY A 230 10.24 -6.25 -4.98
N THR A 231 10.96 -6.89 -5.92
CA THR A 231 10.30 -7.45 -7.11
C THR A 231 9.20 -8.45 -6.75
N HIS A 232 9.40 -9.30 -5.73
CA HIS A 232 8.38 -10.24 -5.26
C HIS A 232 7.23 -9.55 -4.52
N VAL A 233 7.56 -8.58 -3.67
CA VAL A 233 6.60 -7.72 -2.97
C VAL A 233 5.68 -7.03 -3.97
N GLY A 234 6.22 -6.35 -4.97
CA GLY A 234 5.45 -5.67 -6.00
C GLY A 234 4.52 -6.59 -6.79
N GLY A 235 4.96 -7.82 -7.10
CA GLY A 235 4.10 -8.81 -7.75
C GLY A 235 2.91 -9.21 -6.90
N THR A 236 3.12 -9.35 -5.59
CA THR A 236 2.06 -9.67 -4.63
C THR A 236 1.05 -8.52 -4.50
N ILE A 237 1.54 -7.27 -4.50
CA ILE A 237 0.68 -6.07 -4.45
C ILE A 237 -0.20 -6.02 -5.69
N ALA A 238 0.42 -5.95 -6.88
CA ALA A 238 -0.31 -5.58 -8.08
C ALA A 238 0.07 -6.34 -9.35
N GLY A 239 1.04 -7.26 -9.37
CA GLY A 239 1.45 -7.94 -10.62
C GLY A 239 0.26 -8.41 -11.46
N ASN A 240 0.23 -8.08 -12.77
CA ASN A 240 -0.96 -8.33 -13.59
C ASN A 240 -1.11 -9.83 -14.00
N GLY A 241 -0.07 -10.65 -13.78
CA GLY A 241 -0.05 -12.08 -14.11
C GLY A 241 0.26 -12.42 -15.57
N ASP A 242 0.68 -11.48 -16.42
CA ASP A 242 0.87 -11.68 -17.86
C ASP A 242 1.85 -12.83 -18.18
N ALA A 243 2.92 -13.03 -17.41
CA ALA A 243 3.85 -14.15 -17.60
C ALA A 243 3.28 -15.53 -17.18
N SER A 244 2.00 -15.58 -16.80
CA SER A 244 1.28 -16.80 -16.39
C SER A 244 -0.17 -16.81 -16.88
N ALA A 245 -0.51 -16.03 -17.91
CA ALA A 245 -1.87 -15.88 -18.41
C ALA A 245 -2.90 -15.52 -17.31
N GLY A 246 -2.50 -14.71 -16.32
CA GLY A 246 -3.33 -14.28 -15.19
C GLY A 246 -3.32 -15.20 -13.97
N ARG A 247 -2.68 -16.38 -14.02
CA ARG A 247 -2.69 -17.37 -12.90
C ARG A 247 -1.98 -16.87 -11.64
N ARG A 248 -1.06 -15.92 -11.78
CA ARG A 248 -0.25 -15.39 -10.68
C ARG A 248 -0.38 -13.88 -10.51
N ALA A 249 -1.57 -13.36 -10.77
CA ALA A 249 -1.89 -11.97 -10.50
C ALA A 249 -1.85 -11.64 -9.00
N GLY A 250 -1.44 -10.42 -8.68
CA GLY A 250 -1.45 -9.84 -7.34
C GLY A 250 -2.85 -9.49 -6.82
N VAL A 251 -2.93 -9.00 -5.59
CA VAL A 251 -4.21 -8.67 -4.94
C VAL A 251 -4.92 -7.48 -5.62
N ALA A 252 -4.19 -6.49 -6.12
CA ALA A 252 -4.73 -5.37 -6.88
C ALA A 252 -4.23 -5.41 -8.34
N LYS A 253 -4.68 -6.43 -9.09
CA LYS A 253 -4.23 -6.67 -10.47
C LYS A 253 -4.51 -5.52 -11.45
N GLY A 254 -5.41 -4.58 -11.12
CA GLY A 254 -5.66 -3.35 -11.88
C GLY A 254 -4.82 -2.15 -11.41
N ALA A 255 -4.31 -2.14 -10.18
CA ALA A 255 -3.65 -0.96 -9.58
C ALA A 255 -2.31 -0.60 -10.22
N GLN A 256 -1.94 0.67 -10.14
CA GLN A 256 -0.63 1.16 -10.57
C GLN A 256 0.39 1.09 -9.43
N MET A 257 1.68 1.15 -9.78
CA MET A 257 2.77 1.01 -8.82
C MET A 257 3.87 2.06 -8.99
N VAL A 258 4.41 2.50 -7.87
CA VAL A 258 5.66 3.28 -7.78
C VAL A 258 6.69 2.42 -7.06
N ALA A 259 7.78 2.07 -7.73
CA ALA A 259 8.86 1.27 -7.17
C ALA A 259 10.02 2.15 -6.69
N LEU A 260 10.30 2.14 -5.39
CA LEU A 260 11.39 2.88 -4.77
C LEU A 260 12.39 1.88 -4.17
N GLY A 261 13.53 1.71 -4.84
CA GLY A 261 14.57 0.78 -4.44
C GLY A 261 15.66 1.39 -3.56
N THR A 262 15.73 1.01 -2.29
CA THR A 262 16.79 1.38 -1.34
C THR A 262 17.92 0.35 -1.27
N GLY A 263 17.73 -0.84 -1.87
CA GLY A 263 18.68 -1.95 -1.90
C GLY A 263 18.70 -2.83 -0.63
N ASP A 264 19.28 -4.03 -0.76
CA ASP A 264 19.41 -5.00 0.34
C ASP A 264 20.46 -4.52 1.36
N GLY A 265 20.09 -4.47 2.64
CA GLY A 265 20.87 -3.80 3.69
C GLY A 265 20.82 -2.27 3.64
N ALA A 266 19.77 -1.69 3.05
CA ALA A 266 19.44 -0.27 3.16
C ALA A 266 19.54 0.22 4.60
N SER A 267 20.01 1.45 4.80
CA SER A 267 20.02 2.07 6.11
C SER A 267 18.69 2.76 6.42
N ILE A 268 18.45 3.09 7.70
CA ILE A 268 17.27 3.87 8.11
C ILE A 268 17.17 5.15 7.28
N PHE A 269 18.29 5.82 7.01
CA PHE A 269 18.32 7.03 6.21
C PHE A 269 17.90 6.79 4.74
N ALA A 270 18.23 5.65 4.13
CA ALA A 270 17.76 5.36 2.77
C ALA A 270 16.23 5.17 2.71
N ALA A 271 15.64 4.54 3.72
CA ALA A 271 14.19 4.37 3.83
C ALA A 271 13.49 5.70 4.13
N GLU A 272 14.06 6.52 5.00
CA GLU A 272 13.63 7.90 5.27
C GLU A 272 13.49 8.69 3.96
N GLN A 273 14.50 8.63 3.08
CA GLN A 273 14.47 9.33 1.79
C GLN A 273 13.37 8.82 0.84
N GLY A 274 12.94 7.56 0.99
CA GLY A 274 11.83 6.98 0.25
C GLY A 274 10.47 7.47 0.76
N LEU A 275 10.31 7.54 2.08
CA LEU A 275 9.11 8.09 2.70
C LEU A 275 8.99 9.61 2.47
N GLU A 276 10.10 10.36 2.50
CA GLU A 276 10.12 11.78 2.16
C GLU A 276 9.78 12.02 0.67
N TRP A 277 10.30 11.19 -0.23
CA TRP A 277 9.89 11.22 -1.64
C TRP A 277 8.40 10.95 -1.78
N THR A 278 7.89 9.92 -1.08
CA THR A 278 6.48 9.53 -1.08
C THR A 278 5.60 10.67 -0.58
N TYR A 279 5.99 11.32 0.51
CA TYR A 279 5.28 12.46 1.07
C TYR A 279 5.19 13.60 0.06
N THR A 280 6.32 13.97 -0.57
CA THR A 280 6.36 15.07 -1.54
C THR A 280 5.47 14.81 -2.76
N HIS A 281 5.31 13.55 -3.15
CA HIS A 281 4.53 13.14 -4.33
C HIS A 281 3.10 12.71 -4.01
N SER A 282 2.71 12.68 -2.74
CA SER A 282 1.34 12.35 -2.29
C SER A 282 0.57 13.54 -1.73
N ILE A 283 1.16 14.75 -1.69
CA ILE A 283 0.50 15.97 -1.19
C ILE A 283 -0.87 16.15 -1.88
N PRO A 284 -1.97 16.28 -1.11
CA PRO A 284 -3.31 16.49 -1.67
C PRO A 284 -3.36 17.68 -2.64
N GLY A 285 -3.90 17.45 -3.84
CA GLY A 285 -3.94 18.43 -4.93
C GLY A 285 -2.63 18.60 -5.72
N GLN A 286 -1.55 17.91 -5.33
CA GLN A 286 -0.26 17.82 -6.04
C GLN A 286 0.18 16.36 -6.27
N ASN A 287 -0.73 15.41 -6.05
CA ASN A 287 -0.50 13.97 -6.15
C ASN A 287 -0.66 13.48 -7.59
N GLN A 288 0.37 13.70 -8.42
CA GLN A 288 0.35 13.34 -9.86
C GLN A 288 0.34 11.83 -10.11
N PHE A 289 0.83 11.06 -9.14
CA PHE A 289 0.90 9.61 -9.21
C PHE A 289 -0.30 8.93 -8.54
N HIS A 290 -1.24 9.67 -7.94
CA HIS A 290 -2.36 9.13 -7.18
C HIS A 290 -1.94 8.17 -6.04
N ILE A 291 -0.82 8.46 -5.40
CA ILE A 291 -0.28 7.67 -4.28
C ILE A 291 -1.20 7.81 -3.08
N ARG A 292 -1.74 6.68 -2.62
CA ARG A 292 -2.56 6.61 -1.40
C ARG A 292 -2.11 5.52 -0.43
N VAL A 293 -1.13 4.70 -0.83
CA VAL A 293 -0.61 3.58 -0.05
C VAL A 293 0.90 3.53 -0.19
N VAL A 294 1.60 3.24 0.90
CA VAL A 294 3.01 2.81 0.88
C VAL A 294 3.17 1.52 1.67
N SER A 295 3.72 0.50 1.02
CA SER A 295 3.98 -0.82 1.59
C SER A 295 5.47 -0.93 1.93
N ASN A 296 5.77 -1.38 3.15
CA ASN A 296 7.12 -1.43 3.69
C ASN A 296 7.40 -2.82 4.30
N SER A 297 8.18 -3.62 3.59
CA SER A 297 8.50 -5.00 3.98
C SER A 297 9.91 -5.13 4.59
N TRP A 298 10.26 -4.15 5.43
CA TRP A 298 11.54 -4.01 6.12
C TRP A 298 11.35 -3.44 7.52
N GLY A 299 12.38 -3.56 8.36
CA GLY A 299 12.33 -3.01 9.70
C GLY A 299 13.47 -3.41 10.63
N THR A 300 13.25 -3.20 11.92
CA THR A 300 14.11 -3.72 12.99
C THR A 300 13.26 -4.09 14.21
N ASP A 301 13.71 -5.02 15.03
CA ASP A 301 12.98 -5.40 16.24
C ASP A 301 13.10 -4.35 17.36
N GLY A 302 11.99 -4.09 18.04
CA GLY A 302 11.94 -3.20 19.20
C GLY A 302 10.60 -2.48 19.35
N ASP A 303 10.49 -1.64 20.37
CA ASP A 303 9.32 -0.77 20.56
C ASP A 303 9.53 0.53 19.78
N TYR A 304 8.44 1.16 19.34
CA TYR A 304 8.51 2.40 18.56
C TYR A 304 9.11 3.55 19.39
N ASP A 305 9.80 4.48 18.74
CA ASP A 305 10.19 5.77 19.32
C ASP A 305 9.47 6.89 18.54
N PRO A 306 8.62 7.71 19.20
CA PRO A 306 7.87 8.77 18.53
C PRO A 306 8.77 9.86 17.93
N ASN A 307 10.02 9.98 18.40
CA ASN A 307 10.98 10.94 17.88
C ASN A 307 11.81 10.35 16.74
N GLY A 308 11.72 9.03 16.50
CA GLY A 308 12.41 8.36 15.41
C GLY A 308 11.92 8.88 14.06
N VAL A 309 12.83 8.93 13.08
CA VAL A 309 12.55 9.62 11.83
C VAL A 309 11.43 8.95 11.01
N ILE A 310 11.42 7.61 11.00
CA ILE A 310 10.41 6.82 10.29
C ILE A 310 9.02 6.95 10.93
N ALA A 311 8.94 7.03 12.27
CA ALA A 311 7.67 7.21 12.97
C ALA A 311 7.06 8.58 12.64
N GLN A 312 7.86 9.66 12.67
CA GLN A 312 7.39 10.99 12.31
C GLN A 312 6.95 11.10 10.85
N LEU A 313 7.66 10.45 9.92
CA LEU A 313 7.26 10.44 8.51
C LEU A 313 5.99 9.63 8.29
N THR A 314 5.83 8.49 8.98
CA THR A 314 4.57 7.71 8.97
C THR A 314 3.41 8.57 9.43
N ASP A 315 3.52 9.21 10.60
CA ASP A 315 2.47 10.06 11.15
C ASP A 315 2.09 11.21 10.21
N ARG A 316 3.08 11.84 9.54
CA ARG A 316 2.84 12.92 8.58
C ARG A 316 2.21 12.43 7.28
N LEU A 317 2.67 11.30 6.74
CA LEU A 317 2.08 10.68 5.56
C LEU A 317 0.61 10.34 5.78
N THR A 318 0.33 9.70 6.92
CA THR A 318 -1.02 9.37 7.34
C THR A 318 -1.82 10.64 7.54
N TYR A 319 -1.45 11.52 8.48
CA TYR A 319 -2.25 12.68 8.88
C TYR A 319 -2.40 13.74 7.77
N GLU A 320 -1.31 14.14 7.13
CA GLU A 320 -1.29 15.31 6.24
C GLU A 320 -1.67 14.96 4.79
N ASN A 321 -1.34 13.74 4.35
CA ASN A 321 -1.58 13.31 2.97
C ASN A 321 -2.67 12.24 2.83
N GLY A 322 -3.13 11.63 3.92
CA GLY A 322 -4.12 10.54 3.87
C GLY A 322 -3.58 9.30 3.16
N VAL A 323 -2.28 9.02 3.33
CA VAL A 323 -1.60 7.83 2.81
C VAL A 323 -1.64 6.74 3.87
N ALA A 324 -2.12 5.55 3.52
CA ALA A 324 -2.01 4.38 4.39
C ALA A 324 -0.57 3.85 4.37
N VAL A 325 0.07 3.80 5.54
CA VAL A 325 1.44 3.31 5.71
C VAL A 325 1.40 1.92 6.33
N ILE A 326 1.89 0.91 5.61
CA ILE A 326 1.74 -0.50 6.00
C ILE A 326 3.12 -1.10 6.22
N PHE A 327 3.32 -1.79 7.35
CA PHE A 327 4.58 -2.43 7.72
C PHE A 327 4.42 -3.92 8.04
N ALA A 328 5.46 -4.68 7.72
CA ALA A 328 5.63 -6.05 8.19
C ALA A 328 5.87 -6.11 9.70
N ALA A 329 5.22 -7.06 10.39
CA ALA A 329 5.35 -7.20 11.85
C ALA A 329 6.74 -7.70 12.33
N SER A 330 7.62 -8.20 11.43
CA SER A 330 8.91 -8.90 11.67
C SER A 330 8.82 -10.44 11.65
N ASN A 331 9.98 -11.10 11.51
CA ASN A 331 10.16 -12.56 11.41
C ASN A 331 10.88 -13.19 12.62
N SER A 332 10.88 -12.53 13.77
CA SER A 332 11.60 -12.96 14.97
C SER A 332 10.81 -13.92 15.87
N GLY A 333 9.58 -14.27 15.48
CA GLY A 333 8.71 -15.19 16.20
C GLY A 333 8.39 -14.70 17.62
N GLY A 334 8.42 -15.64 18.56
CA GLY A 334 8.16 -15.36 19.98
C GLY A 334 6.82 -15.91 20.45
N ASN A 335 6.55 -15.75 21.75
CA ASN A 335 5.32 -16.23 22.38
C ASN A 335 4.52 -15.12 23.07
N GLY A 336 4.95 -13.87 22.90
CA GLY A 336 4.36 -12.69 23.52
C GLY A 336 4.79 -12.45 24.97
N GLY A 337 5.68 -13.29 25.51
CA GLY A 337 6.38 -13.03 26.77
C GLY A 337 7.57 -12.08 26.59
N GLU A 338 8.01 -11.86 25.36
CA GLU A 338 9.05 -10.90 24.99
C GLU A 338 8.50 -9.47 24.97
N CYS A 339 8.88 -8.68 25.99
CA CYS A 339 8.46 -7.29 26.15
C CYS A 339 9.68 -6.39 26.41
N SER A 340 9.49 -5.08 26.48
CA SER A 340 10.55 -4.10 26.77
C SER A 340 11.81 -4.34 25.92
N SER A 341 12.99 -4.52 26.51
CA SER A 341 14.27 -4.67 25.80
C SER A 341 14.42 -5.96 24.98
N GLY A 342 13.39 -6.79 24.90
CA GLY A 342 13.39 -8.02 24.11
C GLY A 342 12.24 -8.11 23.12
N LEU A 343 11.44 -7.05 22.95
CA LEU A 343 10.34 -7.02 21.99
C LEU A 343 10.85 -7.37 20.59
N LYS A 344 10.09 -8.22 19.88
CA LYS A 344 10.46 -8.80 18.59
C LYS A 344 9.67 -8.24 17.42
N THR A 345 8.67 -7.40 17.68
CA THR A 345 7.91 -6.75 16.62
C THR A 345 8.71 -5.63 16.01
N ASN A 346 8.39 -5.31 14.76
CA ASN A 346 9.01 -4.23 14.02
C ASN A 346 8.73 -2.88 14.71
N VAL A 347 9.79 -2.14 15.05
CA VAL A 347 9.75 -0.79 15.65
C VAL A 347 8.80 0.12 14.87
N TYR A 348 8.81 0.04 13.54
CA TYR A 348 8.02 0.93 12.68
C TYR A 348 6.56 0.48 12.55
N ALA A 349 6.30 -0.84 12.58
CA ALA A 349 4.94 -1.38 12.58
C ALA A 349 4.20 -1.09 13.89
N ASN A 350 4.92 -0.90 14.99
CA ASN A 350 4.34 -0.46 16.27
C ASN A 350 4.03 1.06 16.30
N THR A 351 4.26 1.79 15.20
CA THR A 351 3.86 3.20 15.11
C THR A 351 2.32 3.26 15.02
N PRO A 352 1.64 4.03 15.88
CA PRO A 352 0.18 3.99 15.96
C PRO A 352 -0.60 4.36 14.70
N SER A 353 0.02 5.09 13.77
CA SER A 353 -0.58 5.50 12.50
C SER A 353 -0.25 4.55 11.34
N ALA A 354 0.45 3.45 11.63
CA ALA A 354 0.87 2.43 10.69
C ALA A 354 0.07 1.15 10.87
N ILE A 355 -0.17 0.44 9.77
CA ILE A 355 -0.86 -0.86 9.76
C ILE A 355 0.20 -1.97 9.83
N SER A 356 0.17 -2.75 10.91
CA SER A 356 1.06 -3.87 11.24
C SER A 356 0.48 -5.21 10.78
N VAL A 357 1.24 -5.94 9.96
CA VAL A 357 0.75 -7.16 9.31
C VAL A 357 1.50 -8.42 9.78
N ALA A 358 0.74 -9.37 10.34
CA ALA A 358 1.20 -10.70 10.69
C ALA A 358 1.19 -11.67 9.49
N ALA A 359 2.07 -12.67 9.53
CA ALA A 359 2.12 -13.73 8.52
C ALA A 359 1.32 -14.97 8.95
N LEU A 360 0.39 -15.36 8.08
CA LEU A 360 -0.36 -16.61 8.16
C LEU A 360 0.19 -17.67 7.21
N THR A 361 -0.19 -18.92 7.41
CA THR A 361 0.05 -20.01 6.47
C THR A 361 -0.56 -19.70 5.10
N HIS A 362 -0.09 -20.38 4.06
CA HIS A 362 -0.55 -20.18 2.68
C HIS A 362 -2.09 -20.21 2.55
N ASP A 363 -2.73 -21.14 3.25
CA ASP A 363 -4.18 -21.33 3.29
C ASP A 363 -4.92 -20.43 4.30
N GLY A 364 -4.21 -19.53 4.99
CA GLY A 364 -4.78 -18.62 5.99
C GLY A 364 -5.27 -19.30 7.27
N THR A 365 -4.96 -20.57 7.51
CA THR A 365 -5.54 -21.34 8.63
C THR A 365 -4.78 -21.23 9.96
N ALA A 366 -3.53 -20.77 9.93
CA ALA A 366 -2.72 -20.64 11.13
C ALA A 366 -1.69 -19.51 11.03
N VAL A 367 -1.26 -18.98 12.17
CA VAL A 367 -0.10 -18.10 12.23
C VAL A 367 1.19 -18.87 11.93
N THR A 368 2.10 -18.29 11.15
CA THR A 368 3.40 -18.90 10.88
C THR A 368 4.29 -18.87 12.11
N SER A 369 5.22 -19.82 12.19
CA SER A 369 6.21 -19.90 13.27
C SER A 369 7.12 -18.67 13.39
N PHE A 370 7.40 -18.00 12.28
CA PHE A 370 8.33 -16.88 12.22
C PHE A 370 7.67 -15.52 12.45
N SER A 371 6.36 -15.34 12.19
CA SER A 371 5.72 -14.02 12.36
C SER A 371 6.00 -13.48 13.76
N SER A 372 6.42 -12.23 13.91
CA SER A 372 6.66 -11.70 15.26
C SER A 372 5.37 -11.59 16.05
N ARG A 373 5.49 -11.77 17.37
CA ARG A 373 4.38 -11.68 18.33
C ARG A 373 4.55 -10.41 19.17
N GLY A 374 3.48 -9.64 19.30
CA GLY A 374 3.41 -8.50 20.20
C GLY A 374 3.58 -8.92 21.66
N CYS A 375 3.97 -7.99 22.52
CA CYS A 375 4.02 -8.24 23.95
C CYS A 375 2.60 -8.39 24.49
N MET A 376 2.29 -9.53 25.11
CA MET A 376 0.95 -9.89 25.60
C MET A 376 0.33 -8.87 26.60
N ASN A 377 1.14 -7.97 27.17
CA ASN A 377 0.69 -6.91 28.08
C ASN A 377 0.82 -5.48 27.50
N GLN A 378 1.15 -5.34 26.22
CA GLN A 378 1.30 -4.05 25.51
C GLN A 378 0.60 -4.15 24.16
N GLN A 379 -0.67 -3.78 24.12
CA GLN A 379 -1.54 -4.02 22.98
C GLN A 379 -1.13 -3.25 21.72
N HIS A 380 -0.55 -2.05 21.87
CA HIS A 380 -0.01 -1.27 20.76
C HIS A 380 1.14 -1.96 19.99
N THR A 381 1.65 -3.07 20.51
CA THR A 381 2.69 -3.88 19.84
C THR A 381 2.11 -5.08 19.10
N TRP A 382 0.79 -5.28 19.15
CA TRP A 382 0.13 -6.40 18.51
C TRP A 382 -0.02 -6.08 17.01
N PRO A 383 0.03 -7.08 16.13
CA PRO A 383 -0.37 -6.87 14.74
C PRO A 383 -1.85 -6.46 14.68
N ASP A 384 -2.23 -5.67 13.69
CA ASP A 384 -3.64 -5.26 13.49
C ASP A 384 -4.40 -6.36 12.75
N VAL A 385 -3.79 -6.88 11.69
CA VAL A 385 -4.35 -7.94 10.84
C VAL A 385 -3.30 -8.96 10.40
N GLY A 386 -3.76 -10.09 9.87
CA GLY A 386 -2.94 -11.14 9.27
C GLY A 386 -3.26 -11.36 7.80
N ALA A 387 -2.24 -11.75 7.03
CA ALA A 387 -2.39 -12.16 5.63
C ALA A 387 -1.45 -13.33 5.30
N PRO A 388 -1.68 -14.07 4.20
CA PRO A 388 -0.80 -15.16 3.79
C PRO A 388 0.66 -14.71 3.62
N GLY A 389 1.58 -15.34 4.35
CA GLY A 389 3.01 -14.99 4.31
C GLY A 389 3.94 -16.19 4.17
N ARG A 390 3.40 -17.40 3.98
CA ARG A 390 4.18 -18.63 3.80
C ARG A 390 4.01 -19.19 2.40
N ASP A 391 5.12 -19.55 1.78
CA ASP A 391 5.20 -20.15 0.44
C ASP A 391 4.43 -19.32 -0.61
N ILE A 392 4.60 -18.00 -0.58
CA ILE A 392 3.89 -17.06 -1.45
C ILE A 392 4.61 -16.98 -2.79
N TRP A 393 3.88 -17.24 -3.87
CA TRP A 393 4.40 -17.11 -5.23
C TRP A 393 4.14 -15.73 -5.76
N ALA A 394 5.17 -15.06 -6.23
CA ALA A 394 5.04 -13.81 -6.95
C ALA A 394 6.23 -13.63 -7.87
N THR A 395 6.27 -12.50 -8.56
CA THR A 395 7.26 -12.17 -9.58
C THR A 395 8.68 -12.32 -9.06
N ALA A 396 9.53 -12.92 -9.88
CA ALA A 396 10.94 -13.11 -9.61
C ALA A 396 11.76 -12.08 -10.39
N PRO A 397 12.80 -11.49 -9.79
CA PRO A 397 13.69 -10.57 -10.48
C PRO A 397 14.55 -11.27 -11.54
N ARG A 398 14.99 -10.54 -12.56
CA ARG A 398 16.03 -10.99 -13.49
C ARG A 398 17.42 -10.62 -12.95
N GLY A 399 18.35 -11.57 -12.93
CA GLY A 399 19.79 -11.31 -12.75
C GLY A 399 20.27 -10.92 -11.34
N THR A 400 19.53 -11.22 -10.27
CA THR A 400 19.89 -10.83 -8.87
C THR A 400 20.42 -11.99 -8.01
N ALA A 401 20.74 -11.75 -6.73
CA ALA A 401 21.24 -12.80 -5.83
C ALA A 401 20.19 -13.87 -5.48
N ILE A 402 18.89 -13.53 -5.40
CA ILE A 402 17.81 -14.50 -5.24
C ILE A 402 17.55 -15.28 -6.56
N ASP A 403 18.00 -14.78 -7.72
CA ASP A 403 18.04 -15.55 -8.98
C ASP A 403 18.94 -16.81 -8.91
N ALA A 404 19.81 -16.92 -7.89
CA ALA A 404 20.55 -18.16 -7.65
C ALA A 404 19.66 -19.28 -7.04
N THR A 405 18.57 -18.92 -6.34
CA THR A 405 17.63 -19.86 -5.69
C THR A 405 16.33 -20.07 -6.47
N THR A 406 15.87 -19.11 -7.29
CA THR A 406 14.75 -19.27 -8.25
C THR A 406 14.89 -20.52 -9.11
N LYS A 407 16.11 -20.71 -9.65
CA LYS A 407 16.46 -21.80 -10.57
C LYS A 407 16.29 -23.19 -9.95
N LEU A 408 16.26 -23.28 -8.62
CA LEU A 408 16.03 -24.53 -7.90
C LEU A 408 14.54 -24.87 -7.77
N GLN A 409 13.65 -23.89 -7.95
CA GLN A 409 12.19 -24.05 -7.83
C GLN A 409 11.50 -24.35 -9.16
N GLY A 410 12.20 -24.18 -10.29
CA GLY A 410 11.73 -24.65 -11.61
C GLY A 410 10.99 -23.60 -12.44
N ASP A 411 10.91 -22.35 -11.98
CA ASP A 411 10.32 -21.21 -12.67
C ASP A 411 11.32 -20.03 -12.69
N LEU A 412 11.23 -19.17 -13.70
CA LEU A 412 12.14 -18.05 -13.93
C LEU A 412 11.48 -16.69 -13.73
N TYR A 413 10.15 -16.59 -13.91
CA TYR A 413 9.39 -15.36 -13.70
C TYR A 413 8.72 -15.34 -12.34
N TYR A 414 8.60 -16.47 -11.68
CA TYR A 414 8.00 -16.50 -10.36
C TYR A 414 8.82 -17.33 -9.38
N MET A 415 8.71 -16.98 -8.10
CA MET A 415 9.37 -17.69 -7.01
C MET A 415 8.47 -17.76 -5.80
N SER A 416 8.66 -18.79 -4.99
CA SER A 416 8.10 -18.92 -3.66
C SER A 416 9.08 -18.45 -2.60
N ILE A 417 8.66 -17.48 -1.78
CA ILE A 417 9.35 -17.08 -0.55
C ILE A 417 8.36 -16.91 0.61
N SER A 418 8.89 -16.91 1.83
CA SER A 418 8.10 -16.80 3.07
C SER A 418 8.60 -15.64 3.92
N GLY A 419 7.69 -14.94 4.57
CA GLY A 419 7.99 -13.84 5.48
C GLY A 419 6.75 -12.99 5.77
N THR A 420 6.81 -12.19 6.84
CA THR A 420 5.86 -11.06 7.02
C THR A 420 5.94 -10.09 5.86
N SER A 421 7.11 -9.98 5.22
CA SER A 421 7.30 -9.27 3.95
C SER A 421 6.42 -9.71 2.80
N MET A 422 5.88 -10.94 2.81
CA MET A 422 4.95 -11.42 1.79
C MET A 422 3.49 -11.25 2.23
N ALA A 423 3.22 -11.18 3.54
CA ALA A 423 1.89 -10.87 4.05
C ALA A 423 1.55 -9.38 3.88
N THR A 424 2.49 -8.48 4.19
CA THR A 424 2.34 -7.03 4.04
C THR A 424 1.89 -6.56 2.65
N PRO A 425 2.46 -7.04 1.52
CA PRO A 425 2.01 -6.65 0.19
C PRO A 425 0.63 -7.18 -0.18
N HIS A 426 0.14 -8.26 0.44
CA HIS A 426 -1.26 -8.62 0.28
C HIS A 426 -2.12 -7.45 0.77
N VAL A 427 -1.92 -7.00 2.02
CA VAL A 427 -2.64 -5.86 2.60
C VAL A 427 -2.40 -4.56 1.81
N GLY A 428 -1.20 -4.37 1.25
CA GLY A 428 -0.91 -3.28 0.31
C GLY A 428 -1.82 -3.27 -0.92
N GLY A 429 -2.03 -4.44 -1.55
CA GLY A 429 -2.99 -4.58 -2.64
C GLY A 429 -4.44 -4.39 -2.18
N MET A 430 -4.83 -4.91 -1.01
CA MET A 430 -6.17 -4.69 -0.44
C MET A 430 -6.46 -3.21 -0.24
N ALA A 431 -5.47 -2.47 0.28
CA ALA A 431 -5.54 -1.03 0.45
C ALA A 431 -5.79 -0.32 -0.89
N GLY A 432 -5.08 -0.72 -1.95
CA GLY A 432 -5.30 -0.20 -3.30
C GLY A 432 -6.72 -0.42 -3.82
N LEU A 433 -7.24 -1.65 -3.69
CA LEU A 433 -8.63 -1.99 -4.05
C LEU A 433 -9.64 -1.13 -3.30
N ILE A 434 -9.47 -1.00 -1.99
CA ILE A 434 -10.40 -0.28 -1.11
C ILE A 434 -10.38 1.23 -1.40
N LEU A 435 -9.20 1.80 -1.67
CA LEU A 435 -9.04 3.23 -1.91
C LEU A 435 -9.50 3.66 -3.31
N ASP A 436 -9.47 2.76 -4.30
CA ASP A 436 -10.08 2.98 -5.62
C ASP A 436 -11.60 3.19 -5.49
N ILE A 437 -12.28 2.27 -4.80
CA ILE A 437 -13.75 2.28 -4.72
C ILE A 437 -14.31 3.27 -3.69
N ALA A 438 -13.48 3.73 -2.74
CA ALA A 438 -13.82 4.68 -1.69
C ALA A 438 -12.73 5.76 -1.52
N PRO A 439 -12.58 6.67 -2.49
CA PRO A 439 -11.53 7.69 -2.49
C PRO A 439 -11.67 8.70 -1.33
N SER A 440 -12.85 8.81 -0.71
CA SER A 440 -13.07 9.67 0.46
C SER A 440 -12.45 9.15 1.76
N LEU A 441 -11.98 7.90 1.79
CA LEU A 441 -11.26 7.36 2.96
C LEU A 441 -10.00 8.19 3.22
N GLY A 442 -9.67 8.34 4.49
CA GLY A 442 -8.47 9.03 4.91
C GLY A 442 -8.23 8.84 6.39
N VAL A 443 -7.78 9.91 7.05
CA VAL A 443 -7.52 9.90 8.49
C VAL A 443 -8.83 10.02 9.26
N ALA A 444 -9.02 9.16 10.24
CA ALA A 444 -10.18 9.18 11.09
C ALA A 444 -10.21 10.43 12.00
N ASP A 445 -11.42 10.81 12.44
CA ASP A 445 -11.60 11.85 13.45
C ASP A 445 -11.38 11.33 14.89
N TYR A 446 -11.19 10.03 15.05
CA TYR A 446 -10.85 9.37 16.30
C TYR A 446 -9.36 8.96 16.32
N HIS A 447 -8.82 8.83 17.53
CA HIS A 447 -7.41 8.51 17.78
C HIS A 447 -7.22 7.06 18.27
N ARG A 448 -8.28 6.25 18.21
CA ARG A 448 -8.35 4.94 18.83
C ARG A 448 -9.23 4.04 17.99
N ASP A 449 -8.73 2.86 17.67
CA ASP A 449 -9.47 1.81 16.96
C ASP A 449 -10.27 0.93 17.91
N ASP A 450 -10.89 -0.13 17.37
CA ASP A 450 -11.87 -0.93 18.11
C ASP A 450 -11.27 -1.69 19.31
N HIS A 451 -9.96 -1.90 19.30
CA HIS A 451 -9.23 -2.68 20.27
C HIS A 451 -8.51 -1.81 21.31
N ASP A 452 -8.47 -0.49 21.13
CA ASP A 452 -7.81 0.47 22.02
C ASP A 452 -8.59 0.82 23.30
N PHE A 453 -9.73 0.16 23.49
CA PHE A 453 -10.67 0.40 24.57
C PHE A 453 -10.76 -0.81 25.52
N GLY A 454 -10.88 -0.53 26.83
CA GLY A 454 -11.16 -1.56 27.84
C GLY A 454 -9.94 -2.16 28.55
N ASP A 455 -10.15 -3.38 29.07
CA ASP A 455 -9.21 -4.08 29.97
C ASP A 455 -8.63 -5.31 29.26
N SER A 456 -7.29 -5.41 29.16
CA SER A 456 -6.66 -6.66 28.69
C SER A 456 -6.90 -7.78 29.71
N LEU A 457 -7.27 -8.97 29.23
CA LEU A 457 -7.41 -10.19 30.04
C LEU A 457 -6.11 -10.56 30.77
N VAL A 458 -4.98 -10.07 30.27
CA VAL A 458 -3.64 -10.41 30.76
C VAL A 458 -3.10 -9.32 31.68
N GLY A 459 -3.30 -8.04 31.31
CA GLY A 459 -2.81 -6.90 32.09
C GLY A 459 -3.77 -6.41 33.19
N GLY A 460 -5.08 -6.65 33.06
CA GLY A 460 -6.11 -6.13 33.97
C GLY A 460 -6.57 -4.70 33.64
N GLU A 461 -7.21 -4.01 34.60
CA GLU A 461 -7.87 -2.72 34.35
C GLU A 461 -6.94 -1.66 33.72
N GLY A 462 -7.32 -1.13 32.55
CA GLY A 462 -6.64 -0.02 31.86
C GLY A 462 -5.29 -0.35 31.22
N THR A 463 -5.01 -1.63 30.94
CA THR A 463 -3.72 -2.06 30.36
C THR A 463 -3.66 -2.08 28.83
N ALA A 464 -4.79 -1.90 28.14
CA ALA A 464 -4.82 -1.67 26.70
C ALA A 464 -4.13 -0.35 26.30
N ALA A 465 -4.18 0.66 27.17
CA ALA A 465 -3.69 2.02 26.88
C ALA A 465 -2.17 2.24 27.16
N TYR A 466 -1.38 1.18 27.36
CA TYR A 466 0.01 1.30 27.83
C TYR A 466 0.97 1.70 26.69
N GLY A 467 1.17 3.00 26.48
CA GLY A 467 2.06 3.53 25.43
C GLY A 467 1.63 4.88 24.87
N GLN A 468 0.41 5.33 25.21
CA GLN A 468 -0.19 6.56 24.71
C GLN A 468 0.26 7.78 25.55
N TYR A 469 0.73 8.85 24.88
CA TYR A 469 1.21 10.09 25.53
C TYR A 469 0.08 10.85 26.26
N GLU A 470 0.45 11.77 27.18
CA GLU A 470 -0.54 12.56 27.96
C GLU A 470 -1.51 13.39 27.07
N ASN A 471 -1.11 13.69 25.84
CA ASN A 471 -1.84 14.47 24.83
C ASN A 471 -2.44 13.62 23.70
N TRP A 472 -2.35 12.29 23.75
CA TRP A 472 -2.77 11.38 22.68
C TRP A 472 -4.12 11.72 22.05
N ASP A 473 -5.17 11.91 22.87
CA ASP A 473 -6.53 12.16 22.37
C ASP A 473 -6.71 13.57 21.73
N ASN A 474 -5.63 14.36 21.59
CA ASN A 474 -5.66 15.71 21.03
C ASN A 474 -4.57 15.96 19.97
N GLU A 475 -3.62 15.04 19.78
CA GLU A 475 -2.53 15.21 18.82
C GLU A 475 -2.97 14.76 17.43
N ASN A 476 -2.83 15.62 16.44
CA ASN A 476 -3.20 15.30 15.06
C ASN A 476 -2.50 14.03 14.54
N PHE A 477 -1.24 13.85 14.92
CA PHE A 477 -0.38 12.76 14.50
C PHE A 477 -0.64 11.41 15.20
N SER A 478 -1.57 11.34 16.16
CA SER A 478 -2.01 10.06 16.76
C SER A 478 -3.34 9.55 16.19
N ARG A 479 -3.79 10.11 15.07
CA ARG A 479 -5.00 9.65 14.39
C ARG A 479 -4.69 8.47 13.48
N VAL A 480 -5.59 7.50 13.52
CA VAL A 480 -5.55 6.26 12.75
C VAL A 480 -6.14 6.48 11.36
N HIS A 481 -5.76 5.65 10.40
CA HIS A 481 -6.33 5.71 9.05
C HIS A 481 -7.61 4.87 9.00
N GLU A 482 -8.70 5.37 8.40
CA GLU A 482 -9.99 4.64 8.37
C GLU A 482 -9.90 3.27 7.69
N LEU A 483 -8.91 3.10 6.79
CA LEU A 483 -8.58 1.83 6.17
C LEU A 483 -8.21 0.75 7.20
N GLU A 484 -7.45 1.10 8.23
CA GLU A 484 -7.02 0.17 9.28
C GLU A 484 -8.23 -0.47 9.94
N LEU A 485 -9.14 0.35 10.47
CA LEU A 485 -10.38 -0.13 11.07
C LEU A 485 -11.23 -0.96 10.09
N ILE A 486 -11.29 -0.60 8.81
CA ILE A 486 -12.02 -1.39 7.80
C ILE A 486 -11.42 -2.79 7.67
N LEU A 487 -10.09 -2.91 7.63
CA LEU A 487 -9.39 -4.18 7.55
C LEU A 487 -9.61 -5.02 8.82
N GLU A 488 -9.56 -4.39 9.99
CA GLU A 488 -9.80 -5.05 11.30
C GLU A 488 -11.23 -5.58 11.43
N LEU A 489 -12.23 -4.74 11.17
CA LEU A 489 -13.64 -5.08 11.32
C LEU A 489 -14.04 -6.23 10.39
N THR A 490 -13.43 -6.30 9.20
CA THR A 490 -13.76 -7.31 8.20
C THR A 490 -12.90 -8.57 8.29
N ALA A 491 -11.87 -8.61 9.13
CA ALA A 491 -11.02 -9.78 9.26
C ALA A 491 -11.75 -10.98 9.91
N ASP A 492 -11.45 -12.17 9.40
CA ASP A 492 -11.95 -13.45 9.87
C ASP A 492 -10.95 -14.05 10.89
N TYR A 493 -11.29 -14.07 12.18
CA TYR A 493 -10.49 -14.75 13.22
C TYR A 493 -10.89 -16.23 13.42
N GLU A 494 -12.13 -16.59 13.06
CA GLU A 494 -12.69 -17.91 13.35
C GLU A 494 -11.85 -19.03 12.70
N GLY A 495 -11.51 -20.05 13.50
CA GLY A 495 -10.65 -21.14 13.06
C GLY A 495 -9.15 -20.96 13.38
N MET A 496 -8.71 -19.74 13.68
CA MET A 496 -7.31 -19.45 14.05
C MET A 496 -7.05 -19.35 15.56
N ALA A 497 -8.09 -19.56 16.37
CA ALA A 497 -7.94 -19.60 17.82
C ALA A 497 -7.01 -20.75 18.23
N ASN A 498 -5.83 -20.42 18.79
CA ASN A 498 -4.78 -21.38 19.14
C ASN A 498 -4.20 -22.16 17.93
N SER A 499 -4.41 -21.68 16.69
CA SER A 499 -3.83 -22.30 15.50
C SER A 499 -2.36 -21.95 15.39
N CYS A 500 -1.53 -22.95 15.08
CA CYS A 500 -0.12 -22.76 14.80
C CYS A 500 0.37 -23.75 13.76
N GLU A 501 1.47 -23.37 13.11
CA GLU A 501 2.07 -24.17 12.08
C GLU A 501 2.46 -25.58 12.55
N ASP A 502 1.91 -26.59 11.86
CA ASP A 502 2.12 -28.00 12.18
C ASP A 502 3.61 -28.40 12.16
N GLY A 503 4.07 -28.96 13.28
CA GLY A 503 5.42 -29.53 13.40
C GLY A 503 6.49 -28.55 13.88
N ASN A 504 6.13 -27.31 14.22
CA ASN A 504 7.05 -26.41 14.91
C ASN A 504 7.18 -26.78 16.41
N ALA A 505 8.40 -27.11 16.85
CA ALA A 505 8.67 -27.41 18.25
C ALA A 505 8.93 -26.16 19.11
N ASP A 506 9.24 -25.03 18.46
CA ASP A 506 9.60 -23.76 19.10
C ASP A 506 8.39 -22.87 19.40
N ASP A 507 7.23 -23.18 18.83
CA ASP A 507 5.94 -22.56 19.15
C ASP A 507 4.86 -23.64 19.31
N ALA A 508 4.76 -24.20 20.51
CA ALA A 508 3.83 -25.29 20.81
C ALA A 508 2.39 -24.82 21.03
N CYS A 509 2.16 -23.51 21.05
CA CYS A 509 0.84 -22.87 21.11
C CYS A 509 -0.03 -23.30 22.29
N SER A 510 0.66 -23.84 23.31
CA SER A 510 0.08 -24.41 24.52
C SER A 510 -0.13 -23.37 25.63
N ASP A 511 0.41 -22.18 25.43
CA ASP A 511 0.34 -20.99 26.27
C ASP A 511 -0.71 -19.99 25.81
N ILE A 512 -1.36 -20.26 24.67
CA ILE A 512 -2.43 -19.41 24.14
C ILE A 512 -3.72 -19.68 24.94
N PRO A 513 -4.40 -18.63 25.43
CA PRO A 513 -5.68 -18.77 26.10
C PRO A 513 -6.75 -19.32 25.14
N GLU A 514 -7.61 -20.21 25.66
CA GLU A 514 -8.78 -20.72 24.92
C GLU A 514 -9.75 -19.58 24.51
N GLN A 515 -9.67 -18.42 25.17
CA GLN A 515 -10.44 -17.21 24.88
C GLN A 515 -9.50 -16.09 24.41
N CYS A 516 -9.71 -15.60 23.19
CA CYS A 516 -9.04 -14.42 22.63
C CYS A 516 -9.37 -13.15 23.46
N TYR A 517 -8.59 -12.08 23.27
CA TYR A 517 -9.03 -10.76 23.72
C TYR A 517 -10.16 -10.27 22.80
N LEU A 518 -11.10 -9.52 23.37
CA LEU A 518 -12.27 -9.03 22.65
C LEU A 518 -12.14 -7.52 22.48
N SER A 519 -12.22 -7.04 21.25
CA SER A 519 -12.36 -5.62 20.96
C SER A 519 -13.74 -5.10 21.38
N ASP A 520 -13.97 -3.80 21.23
CA ASP A 520 -15.25 -3.16 21.56
C ASP A 520 -16.42 -3.71 20.73
N THR A 521 -16.16 -4.25 19.53
CA THR A 521 -17.16 -4.92 18.70
C THR A 521 -17.46 -6.35 19.15
N GLY A 522 -16.66 -6.88 20.09
CA GLY A 522 -16.72 -8.27 20.53
C GLY A 522 -16.03 -9.24 19.58
N GLN A 523 -15.27 -8.75 18.60
CA GLN A 523 -14.42 -9.57 17.74
C GLN A 523 -13.14 -9.97 18.48
N CYS A 524 -12.57 -11.11 18.09
CA CYS A 524 -11.31 -11.55 18.64
C CYS A 524 -10.16 -10.71 18.08
N HIS A 525 -9.24 -10.33 18.96
CA HIS A 525 -7.99 -9.67 18.61
C HIS A 525 -6.89 -10.22 19.54
N ASP A 526 -5.71 -10.60 19.03
CA ASP A 526 -4.62 -11.11 19.86
C ASP A 526 -3.21 -10.70 19.40
N TRP A 527 -2.22 -10.89 20.26
CA TRP A 527 -0.82 -10.47 20.02
C TRP A 527 -0.09 -11.24 18.92
N ARG A 528 -0.73 -12.21 18.25
CA ARG A 528 -0.10 -13.06 17.24
C ARG A 528 -0.58 -12.68 15.84
N ILE A 529 -1.87 -12.41 15.69
CA ILE A 529 -2.51 -12.20 14.38
C ILE A 529 -3.45 -10.98 14.33
N GLY A 530 -3.56 -10.22 15.42
CA GLY A 530 -4.54 -9.15 15.51
C GLY A 530 -5.95 -9.68 15.36
N HIS A 531 -6.73 -9.05 14.46
CA HIS A 531 -8.08 -9.45 14.10
C HIS A 531 -8.17 -10.70 13.22
N GLY A 532 -7.04 -11.22 12.72
CA GLY A 532 -7.00 -12.42 11.90
C GLY A 532 -6.90 -12.14 10.41
N LEU A 533 -7.42 -13.05 9.57
CA LEU A 533 -7.23 -13.03 8.13
C LEU A 533 -8.12 -11.97 7.51
N THR A 534 -7.54 -10.98 6.83
CA THR A 534 -8.32 -9.95 6.16
C THR A 534 -9.23 -10.53 5.06
N ASN A 535 -10.49 -10.06 5.02
CA ASN A 535 -11.49 -10.42 4.03
C ASN A 535 -11.76 -9.23 3.09
N VAL A 536 -11.14 -9.27 1.90
CA VAL A 536 -11.18 -8.17 0.94
C VAL A 536 -12.59 -7.88 0.42
N ASP A 537 -13.37 -8.92 0.16
CA ASP A 537 -14.75 -8.80 -0.33
C ASP A 537 -15.63 -7.98 0.64
N ALA A 538 -15.54 -8.29 1.93
CA ALA A 538 -16.25 -7.55 2.97
C ALA A 538 -15.68 -6.12 3.16
N ALA A 539 -14.36 -5.95 3.07
CA ALA A 539 -13.69 -4.66 3.19
C ALA A 539 -14.12 -3.69 2.09
N VAL A 540 -14.20 -4.17 0.84
CA VAL A 540 -14.70 -3.41 -0.31
C VAL A 540 -16.17 -3.00 -0.10
N ALA A 541 -17.03 -3.92 0.36
CA ALA A 541 -18.43 -3.58 0.65
C ALA A 541 -18.57 -2.52 1.77
N LEU A 542 -17.77 -2.62 2.84
CA LEU A 542 -17.75 -1.67 3.95
C LEU A 542 -17.28 -0.29 3.51
N ALA A 543 -16.14 -0.22 2.83
CA ALA A 543 -15.58 1.01 2.31
C ALA A 543 -16.52 1.70 1.32
N ARG A 544 -17.09 0.93 0.38
CA ARG A 544 -18.05 1.47 -0.59
C ARG A 544 -19.33 1.97 0.07
N THR A 545 -19.78 1.30 1.13
CA THR A 545 -20.93 1.78 1.94
C THR A 545 -20.63 3.15 2.53
N LEU A 546 -19.43 3.36 3.08
CA LEU A 546 -19.03 4.67 3.62
C LEU A 546 -18.95 5.74 2.53
N GLU A 547 -18.38 5.40 1.36
CA GLU A 547 -18.34 6.31 0.20
C GLU A 547 -19.75 6.77 -0.19
N LEU A 548 -20.71 5.85 -0.32
CA LEU A 548 -22.09 6.18 -0.65
C LEU A 548 -22.79 7.03 0.40
N MET A 549 -22.38 6.93 1.68
CA MET A 549 -22.91 7.78 2.75
C MET A 549 -22.37 9.20 2.66
N ARG A 550 -21.10 9.35 2.26
CA ARG A 550 -20.35 10.61 2.17
C ARG A 550 -20.62 11.38 0.87
N ASP A 551 -20.62 10.70 -0.26
CA ASP A 551 -20.88 11.24 -1.60
C ASP A 551 -22.18 10.62 -2.15
N GLN A 552 -23.31 11.18 -1.73
CA GLN A 552 -24.63 10.64 -2.09
C GLN A 552 -25.06 11.00 -3.51
N ASP A 553 -24.44 12.01 -4.13
CA ASP A 553 -24.75 12.42 -5.51
C ASP A 553 -23.78 11.83 -6.55
N GLY A 554 -22.68 11.21 -6.09
CA GLY A 554 -21.72 10.47 -6.89
C GLY A 554 -20.84 11.37 -7.75
N ASN A 555 -20.61 12.61 -7.33
CA ASN A 555 -19.84 13.59 -8.09
C ASN A 555 -18.33 13.58 -7.76
N GLY A 556 -17.90 12.77 -6.80
CA GLY A 556 -16.54 12.65 -6.28
C GLY A 556 -16.19 13.69 -5.21
N ILE A 557 -17.17 14.44 -4.70
CA ILE A 557 -17.01 15.44 -3.63
C ILE A 557 -17.78 14.96 -2.41
N VAL A 558 -17.10 14.92 -1.27
CA VAL A 558 -17.71 14.57 0.01
C VAL A 558 -18.74 15.64 0.42
N ASP A 559 -20.00 15.27 0.43
CA ASP A 559 -21.13 16.09 0.88
C ASP A 559 -21.39 15.96 2.38
N HIS A 560 -21.16 14.75 2.92
CA HIS A 560 -21.51 14.35 4.28
C HIS A 560 -20.31 13.78 5.05
N PRO A 561 -19.31 14.61 5.41
CA PRO A 561 -18.12 14.15 6.13
C PRO A 561 -18.42 13.64 7.54
N GLU A 562 -19.62 13.88 8.09
CA GLU A 562 -20.03 13.41 9.41
C GLU A 562 -20.28 11.90 9.53
N TYR A 563 -20.34 11.18 8.40
CA TYR A 563 -20.37 9.71 8.39
C TYR A 563 -18.96 9.14 8.53
N ASN A 564 -18.83 8.10 9.33
CA ASN A 564 -17.58 7.39 9.59
C ASN A 564 -17.78 5.87 9.42
N VAL A 565 -16.69 5.12 9.52
CA VAL A 565 -16.66 3.66 9.33
C VAL A 565 -17.72 2.95 10.19
N TRP A 566 -17.94 3.39 11.42
CA TRP A 566 -18.93 2.80 12.32
C TRP A 566 -20.37 2.89 11.80
N ASP A 567 -20.72 3.98 11.12
CA ASP A 567 -22.06 4.12 10.53
C ASP A 567 -22.25 3.17 9.34
N ALA A 568 -21.20 3.01 8.53
CA ALA A 568 -21.20 2.09 7.40
C ALA A 568 -21.25 0.63 7.86
N TRP A 569 -20.52 0.30 8.93
CA TRP A 569 -20.47 -1.02 9.55
C TRP A 569 -21.85 -1.56 9.96
N GLU A 570 -22.78 -0.68 10.35
CA GLU A 570 -24.14 -1.10 10.73
C GLU A 570 -24.96 -1.68 9.57
N ILE A 571 -24.62 -1.36 8.31
CA ILE A 571 -25.47 -1.68 7.16
C ILE A 571 -24.73 -2.34 5.97
N TYR A 572 -23.40 -2.34 5.93
CA TYR A 572 -22.63 -2.74 4.74
C TYR A 572 -22.93 -4.15 4.22
N GLU A 573 -23.21 -5.11 5.11
CA GLU A 573 -23.54 -6.49 4.73
C GLU A 573 -24.75 -6.57 3.78
N ASN A 574 -25.65 -5.59 3.82
CA ASN A 574 -26.82 -5.53 2.92
C ASN A 574 -26.44 -5.25 1.46
N MET A 575 -25.22 -4.79 1.19
CA MET A 575 -24.68 -4.64 -0.15
C MET A 575 -24.36 -6.00 -0.79
N MET A 576 -23.92 -6.97 0.02
CA MET A 576 -23.44 -8.26 -0.48
C MET A 576 -24.60 -9.26 -0.61
N VAL A 577 -25.10 -9.44 -1.84
CA VAL A 577 -26.25 -10.33 -2.12
C VAL A 577 -26.02 -11.20 -3.35
N GLU A 578 -26.81 -12.25 -3.52
CA GLU A 578 -26.89 -13.02 -4.76
C GLU A 578 -28.11 -12.55 -5.57
N LYS A 579 -27.94 -12.33 -6.88
CA LYS A 579 -29.05 -11.99 -7.79
C LYS A 579 -28.95 -12.74 -9.12
N THR A 580 -30.12 -13.00 -9.69
CA THR A 580 -30.26 -13.48 -11.07
C THR A 580 -30.46 -12.29 -12.01
N ILE A 581 -29.46 -12.05 -12.86
CA ILE A 581 -29.42 -11.01 -13.88
C ILE A 581 -30.04 -11.54 -15.16
N THR A 582 -30.84 -10.72 -15.83
CA THR A 582 -31.43 -11.07 -17.14
C THR A 582 -30.57 -10.48 -18.25
N LEU A 583 -30.21 -11.29 -19.24
CA LEU A 583 -29.35 -10.89 -20.34
C LEU A 583 -30.09 -10.95 -21.68
N ASP A 584 -30.03 -9.86 -22.45
CA ASP A 584 -30.63 -9.77 -23.79
C ASP A 584 -29.59 -10.12 -24.86
N THR A 585 -28.99 -11.31 -24.71
CA THR A 585 -28.02 -11.89 -25.64
C THR A 585 -28.02 -13.41 -25.53
N ASP A 586 -27.59 -14.09 -26.58
CA ASP A 586 -27.29 -15.53 -26.61
C ASP A 586 -25.78 -15.82 -26.50
N ARG A 587 -24.97 -14.78 -26.26
CA ARG A 587 -23.52 -14.87 -26.23
C ARG A 587 -22.92 -14.36 -24.94
N VAL A 588 -21.90 -15.08 -24.50
CA VAL A 588 -21.02 -14.68 -23.42
C VAL A 588 -19.56 -14.74 -23.88
N LYS A 589 -18.70 -13.94 -23.25
CA LYS A 589 -17.30 -13.76 -23.62
C LYS A 589 -16.42 -13.83 -22.39
N HIS A 590 -15.21 -14.35 -22.58
CA HIS A 590 -14.09 -14.22 -21.67
C HIS A 590 -12.87 -13.71 -22.44
N SER A 591 -12.04 -12.87 -21.83
CA SER A 591 -10.85 -12.31 -22.50
C SER A 591 -9.67 -12.21 -21.55
N TRP A 592 -8.47 -12.49 -22.05
CA TRP A 592 -7.25 -12.32 -21.26
C TRP A 592 -6.06 -11.91 -22.13
N LYS A 593 -5.02 -11.43 -21.46
CA LYS A 593 -3.70 -11.14 -22.02
C LYS A 593 -2.69 -12.12 -21.44
N GLY A 594 -1.55 -12.23 -22.11
CA GLY A 594 -0.39 -12.87 -21.56
C GLY A 594 0.85 -12.59 -22.40
N ASP A 595 1.99 -13.03 -21.89
CA ASP A 595 3.28 -12.89 -22.54
C ASP A 595 3.96 -14.25 -22.61
N TRP A 596 4.02 -14.81 -23.83
CA TRP A 596 4.65 -16.09 -24.06
C TRP A 596 6.16 -15.91 -24.16
N ASN A 597 6.90 -16.58 -23.29
CA ASN A 597 8.32 -16.32 -23.12
C ASN A 597 9.21 -17.53 -23.45
N HIS A 598 10.32 -17.28 -24.14
CA HIS A 598 11.31 -18.30 -24.52
C HIS A 598 12.71 -17.98 -24.01
N PHE A 599 13.30 -18.91 -23.23
CA PHE A 599 14.65 -18.78 -22.68
C PHE A 599 15.64 -19.80 -23.27
N ASN A 600 16.86 -19.33 -23.54
CA ASN A 600 18.02 -20.19 -23.79
C ASN A 600 19.14 -19.89 -22.80
N ASN A 601 19.36 -20.80 -21.83
CA ASN A 601 20.46 -20.67 -20.89
C ASN A 601 21.79 -21.05 -21.57
N GLY A 602 22.61 -20.04 -21.87
CA GLY A 602 23.88 -20.18 -22.61
C GLY A 602 24.92 -21.12 -21.98
N ASP A 603 24.83 -21.43 -20.68
CA ASP A 603 25.81 -22.26 -19.97
C ASP A 603 25.50 -23.76 -20.00
N VAL A 604 24.21 -24.15 -20.13
CA VAL A 604 23.77 -25.56 -20.08
C VAL A 604 22.94 -25.98 -21.29
N GLY A 605 22.48 -25.03 -22.11
CA GLY A 605 21.60 -25.28 -23.26
C GLY A 605 20.21 -25.79 -22.89
N ALA A 606 19.77 -25.56 -21.65
CA ALA A 606 18.42 -25.87 -21.21
C ALA A 606 17.43 -24.84 -21.77
N LEU A 607 16.29 -25.33 -22.25
CA LEU A 607 15.20 -24.55 -22.82
C LEU A 607 14.07 -24.48 -21.78
N TYR A 608 13.60 -23.28 -21.49
CA TYR A 608 12.44 -23.03 -20.62
C TYR A 608 11.36 -22.28 -21.40
N TYR A 609 10.11 -22.59 -21.09
CA TYR A 609 8.90 -21.96 -21.63
C TYR A 609 8.00 -21.61 -20.44
N THR A 610 7.30 -20.47 -20.52
CA THR A 610 6.22 -20.15 -19.59
C THR A 610 5.07 -21.14 -19.76
N GLU A 611 4.35 -21.38 -18.66
CA GLU A 611 3.09 -22.13 -18.70
C GLU A 611 1.95 -21.11 -18.77
N ASP A 612 1.33 -21.04 -19.94
CA ASP A 612 0.29 -20.06 -20.27
C ASP A 612 -1.11 -20.70 -20.24
N SER A 613 -1.28 -21.64 -19.31
CA SER A 613 -2.55 -22.33 -19.04
C SER A 613 -3.64 -21.34 -18.62
N HIS A 614 -4.81 -21.43 -19.23
CA HIS A 614 -5.98 -20.62 -18.91
C HIS A 614 -7.26 -21.47 -18.99
N TYR A 615 -8.28 -21.12 -18.22
CA TYR A 615 -9.51 -21.92 -18.15
C TYR A 615 -10.75 -21.07 -18.40
N VAL A 616 -11.70 -21.61 -19.16
CA VAL A 616 -13.01 -20.97 -19.40
C VAL A 616 -14.13 -21.97 -19.14
N TRP A 617 -15.13 -21.57 -18.36
CA TRP A 617 -16.30 -22.41 -18.08
C TRP A 617 -17.24 -22.49 -19.29
N ILE A 618 -17.77 -23.68 -19.57
CA ILE A 618 -18.72 -23.90 -20.67
C ILE A 618 -20.15 -24.05 -20.14
N PRO A 619 -21.02 -23.03 -20.32
CA PRO A 619 -22.41 -23.11 -19.87
C PRO A 619 -23.22 -24.19 -20.58
N ASN A 620 -24.23 -24.70 -19.89
CA ASN A 620 -25.23 -25.59 -20.50
C ASN A 620 -25.90 -24.90 -21.70
N GLY A 621 -26.07 -25.64 -22.79
CA GLY A 621 -26.66 -25.11 -24.03
C GLY A 621 -25.65 -24.45 -24.98
N THR A 622 -24.37 -24.34 -24.61
CA THR A 622 -23.33 -23.84 -25.52
C THR A 622 -23.26 -24.73 -26.77
N THR A 623 -23.41 -24.15 -27.94
CA THR A 623 -23.36 -24.86 -29.23
C THR A 623 -22.10 -24.57 -30.02
N ARG A 624 -21.44 -23.44 -29.74
CA ARG A 624 -20.29 -22.98 -30.50
C ARG A 624 -19.33 -22.20 -29.60
N LEU A 625 -18.04 -22.46 -29.77
CA LEU A 625 -16.93 -21.72 -29.16
C LEU A 625 -16.11 -21.07 -30.27
N GLU A 626 -16.01 -19.75 -30.24
CA GLU A 626 -15.20 -18.94 -31.15
C GLU A 626 -14.03 -18.35 -30.35
N ALA A 627 -12.79 -18.71 -30.68
CA ALA A 627 -11.60 -18.15 -30.04
C ALA A 627 -10.78 -17.31 -31.03
N MET A 628 -10.43 -16.10 -30.63
CA MET A 628 -9.57 -15.18 -31.38
C MET A 628 -8.25 -15.03 -30.62
N PHE A 629 -7.15 -15.39 -31.26
CA PHE A 629 -5.81 -15.35 -30.68
C PHE A 629 -4.94 -14.38 -31.49
N THR A 630 -4.53 -13.27 -30.88
CA THR A 630 -3.69 -12.26 -31.54
C THR A 630 -2.34 -12.22 -30.85
N ALA A 631 -1.25 -12.32 -31.62
CA ALA A 631 0.10 -12.36 -31.09
C ALA A 631 1.03 -11.40 -31.86
N THR A 632 1.89 -10.68 -31.13
CA THR A 632 2.88 -9.78 -31.75
C THR A 632 4.13 -10.55 -32.14
N GLU A 633 4.02 -11.33 -33.22
CA GLU A 633 5.07 -12.26 -33.67
C GLU A 633 6.37 -11.59 -34.18
N PHE A 634 6.40 -10.27 -34.37
CA PHE A 634 7.58 -9.55 -34.86
C PHE A 634 7.75 -8.17 -34.21
N GLU A 635 8.91 -7.92 -33.60
CA GLU A 635 9.25 -6.65 -32.97
C GLU A 635 10.52 -6.07 -33.60
N LEU A 636 10.44 -4.81 -34.04
CA LEU A 636 11.50 -4.18 -34.85
C LEU A 636 12.68 -3.67 -34.02
N ASP A 637 12.44 -3.30 -32.76
CA ASP A 637 13.47 -2.70 -31.90
C ASP A 637 14.44 -3.76 -31.36
N SER A 638 13.91 -4.92 -30.95
CA SER A 638 14.68 -6.10 -30.50
C SER A 638 15.11 -7.04 -31.65
N LEU A 639 14.57 -6.84 -32.88
CA LEU A 639 14.58 -7.83 -33.98
C LEU A 639 14.19 -9.23 -33.49
N GLN A 640 13.10 -9.28 -32.73
CA GLN A 640 12.49 -10.52 -32.30
C GLN A 640 11.50 -11.03 -33.36
N ALA A 641 11.51 -12.35 -33.56
CA ALA A 641 10.55 -13.05 -34.39
C ALA A 641 10.15 -14.37 -33.72
N GLY A 642 8.86 -14.66 -33.62
CA GLY A 642 8.40 -15.97 -33.23
C GLY A 642 7.09 -16.38 -33.87
N SER A 643 6.68 -17.60 -33.56
CA SER A 643 5.42 -18.18 -34.01
C SER A 643 4.85 -18.99 -32.86
N ILE A 644 3.72 -18.53 -32.37
CA ILE A 644 2.96 -19.17 -31.29
C ILE A 644 1.56 -19.51 -31.80
N GLN A 645 0.96 -20.51 -31.17
CA GLN A 645 -0.39 -20.96 -31.44
C GLN A 645 -1.10 -21.18 -30.11
N LEU A 646 -2.41 -20.90 -30.10
CA LEU A 646 -3.29 -21.33 -29.03
C LEU A 646 -3.51 -22.83 -29.14
N GLU A 647 -3.70 -23.53 -28.02
CA GLU A 647 -4.19 -24.90 -27.89
C GLU A 647 -5.50 -24.88 -27.10
N ILE A 648 -6.48 -25.71 -27.49
CA ILE A 648 -7.81 -25.73 -26.89
C ILE A 648 -8.21 -27.19 -26.61
N ASP A 649 -8.45 -27.52 -25.35
CA ASP A 649 -8.90 -28.83 -24.85
C ASP A 649 -10.29 -28.70 -24.22
N LEU A 650 -11.31 -29.15 -24.95
CA LEU A 650 -12.71 -29.10 -24.52
C LEU A 650 -12.99 -30.21 -23.51
N GLY A 651 -13.29 -29.83 -22.27
CA GLY A 651 -13.64 -30.79 -21.22
C GLY A 651 -12.43 -31.46 -20.54
N GLU A 652 -11.23 -30.90 -20.73
CA GLU A 652 -9.98 -31.32 -20.07
C GLU A 652 -9.68 -32.82 -20.28
N ASP A 653 -9.91 -33.33 -21.50
CA ASP A 653 -9.73 -34.73 -21.82
C ASP A 653 -8.30 -35.09 -22.25
N GLY A 654 -7.43 -34.07 -22.31
CA GLY A 654 -6.02 -34.15 -22.67
C GLY A 654 -5.79 -34.20 -24.19
N SER A 655 -6.84 -33.95 -24.99
CA SER A 655 -6.75 -33.86 -26.43
C SER A 655 -6.86 -32.41 -26.89
N ASN A 656 -6.05 -32.04 -27.88
CA ASN A 656 -6.17 -30.72 -28.49
C ASN A 656 -7.29 -30.80 -29.54
N ASP A 657 -8.45 -30.25 -29.21
CA ASP A 657 -9.68 -30.30 -30.01
C ASP A 657 -9.68 -29.34 -31.19
N GLN A 658 -8.69 -28.46 -31.26
CA GLN A 658 -8.60 -27.50 -32.36
C GLN A 658 -8.09 -28.14 -33.67
N GLY A 659 -8.60 -27.61 -34.80
CA GLY A 659 -7.98 -27.79 -36.12
C GLY A 659 -6.88 -26.75 -36.41
N GLN A 660 -6.36 -26.68 -37.65
CA GLN A 660 -5.57 -25.51 -38.07
C GLN A 660 -6.50 -24.29 -38.13
N GLY A 661 -6.38 -23.36 -37.17
CA GLY A 661 -7.13 -22.10 -37.15
C GLY A 661 -6.93 -21.29 -38.43
N ASN A 662 -7.92 -20.44 -38.77
CA ASN A 662 -7.83 -19.57 -39.93
C ASN A 662 -7.12 -18.27 -39.54
N ARG A 663 -5.93 -18.01 -40.10
CA ARG A 663 -5.18 -16.77 -39.83
C ARG A 663 -5.62 -15.63 -40.75
N ILE A 664 -5.95 -14.47 -40.18
CA ILE A 664 -6.20 -13.21 -40.89
C ILE A 664 -5.30 -12.14 -40.27
N ALA A 665 -4.33 -11.65 -41.04
CA ALA A 665 -3.26 -10.78 -40.53
C ALA A 665 -2.53 -11.45 -39.35
N ASP A 666 -2.61 -10.85 -38.15
CA ASP A 666 -1.90 -11.29 -36.94
C ASP A 666 -2.83 -12.02 -35.95
N THR A 667 -4.08 -12.27 -36.33
CA THR A 667 -5.07 -12.97 -35.51
C THR A 667 -5.41 -14.33 -36.10
N TRP A 668 -5.40 -15.35 -35.25
CA TRP A 668 -5.89 -16.70 -35.51
C TRP A 668 -7.33 -16.84 -35.03
N TYR A 669 -8.19 -17.39 -35.89
CA TYR A 669 -9.59 -17.64 -35.60
C TYR A 669 -9.86 -19.14 -35.50
N TYR A 670 -10.37 -19.56 -34.35
CA TYR A 670 -10.80 -20.92 -34.07
C TYR A 670 -12.32 -20.95 -33.90
N ASP A 671 -12.94 -21.97 -34.45
CA ASP A 671 -14.39 -22.14 -34.49
C ASP A 671 -14.72 -23.61 -34.27
N LEU A 672 -15.25 -23.93 -33.09
CA LEU A 672 -15.48 -25.28 -32.61
C LEU A 672 -16.96 -25.49 -32.29
N ASP A 673 -17.53 -26.59 -32.79
CA ASP A 673 -18.84 -27.07 -32.37
C ASP A 673 -18.73 -27.67 -30.96
N VAL A 674 -19.63 -27.28 -30.06
CA VAL A 674 -19.65 -27.77 -28.68
C VAL A 674 -20.79 -28.78 -28.51
N ASP A 675 -20.44 -30.04 -28.20
CA ASP A 675 -21.42 -31.10 -27.91
C ASP A 675 -21.88 -31.03 -26.44
N PRO A 676 -23.11 -31.47 -26.11
CA PRO A 676 -23.58 -31.57 -24.73
C PRO A 676 -22.69 -32.36 -23.76
N SER A 677 -21.74 -33.18 -24.24
CA SER A 677 -20.75 -33.82 -23.37
C SER A 677 -19.77 -32.86 -22.69
N HIS A 678 -19.60 -31.64 -23.21
CA HIS A 678 -18.67 -30.62 -22.67
C HIS A 678 -19.39 -29.50 -21.90
N TRP A 679 -20.70 -29.65 -21.66
CA TRP A 679 -21.44 -28.67 -20.87
C TRP A 679 -21.18 -28.86 -19.38
N GLY A 680 -21.07 -27.76 -18.65
CA GLY A 680 -20.80 -27.78 -17.21
C GLY A 680 -19.40 -28.31 -16.89
N THR A 681 -18.45 -28.10 -17.80
CA THR A 681 -17.03 -28.43 -17.63
C THR A 681 -16.17 -27.22 -17.99
N TRP A 682 -14.93 -27.21 -17.54
CA TRP A 682 -13.93 -26.23 -17.95
C TRP A 682 -13.33 -26.63 -19.30
N THR A 683 -12.96 -25.64 -20.09
CA THR A 683 -12.10 -25.79 -21.27
C THR A 683 -10.74 -25.25 -20.92
N HIS A 684 -9.69 -26.03 -21.19
CA HIS A 684 -8.31 -25.63 -20.98
C HIS A 684 -7.75 -25.03 -22.26
N PHE A 685 -7.12 -23.88 -22.10
CA PHE A 685 -6.37 -23.17 -23.13
C PHE A 685 -4.91 -23.15 -22.73
N ASP A 686 -4.01 -23.28 -23.70
CA ASP A 686 -2.57 -23.12 -23.50
C ASP A 686 -1.94 -22.45 -24.72
N VAL A 687 -0.77 -21.85 -24.56
CA VAL A 687 -0.04 -21.21 -25.67
C VAL A 687 1.30 -21.91 -25.87
N SER A 688 1.52 -22.40 -27.09
CA SER A 688 2.75 -23.10 -27.45
C SER A 688 3.39 -22.53 -28.70
N GLY A 689 4.72 -22.56 -28.78
CA GLY A 689 5.41 -22.05 -29.95
C GLY A 689 6.92 -22.00 -29.85
N GLN A 690 7.51 -21.18 -30.73
CA GLN A 690 8.95 -20.96 -30.83
C GLN A 690 9.25 -19.50 -31.16
N ALA A 691 10.29 -18.92 -30.56
CA ALA A 691 10.73 -17.56 -30.85
C ALA A 691 12.27 -17.45 -30.94
N MET A 692 12.73 -16.37 -31.57
CA MET A 692 14.14 -15.99 -31.64
C MET A 692 14.32 -14.47 -31.58
N THR A 693 15.31 -14.02 -30.81
CA THR A 693 15.73 -12.61 -30.73
C THR A 693 17.12 -12.42 -31.35
N ILE A 694 17.33 -11.37 -32.16
CA ILE A 694 18.59 -11.14 -32.90
C ILE A 694 19.40 -9.94 -32.38
N LEU A 695 18.79 -8.83 -31.94
CA LEU A 695 19.51 -7.60 -31.55
C LEU A 695 19.69 -7.35 -30.05
N GLY A 696 19.08 -8.16 -29.17
CA GLY A 696 19.29 -8.07 -27.71
C GLY A 696 20.75 -8.27 -27.24
N ILE A 697 21.69 -8.54 -28.15
CA ILE A 697 23.13 -8.78 -27.93
C ILE A 697 23.88 -7.58 -27.29
N VAL A 698 23.28 -6.39 -27.26
CA VAL A 698 23.97 -5.15 -26.84
C VAL A 698 23.76 -4.81 -25.36
N GLU A 699 22.68 -5.28 -24.72
CA GLU A 699 22.29 -4.84 -23.36
C GLU A 699 22.64 -5.84 -22.26
N ASP A 700 22.54 -7.15 -22.49
CA ASP A 700 22.99 -8.15 -21.51
C ASP A 700 23.57 -9.40 -22.20
N GLN A 701 24.81 -9.78 -21.87
CA GLN A 701 25.52 -10.87 -22.59
C GLN A 701 25.19 -12.27 -22.05
N GLU A 702 24.50 -12.35 -20.91
CA GLU A 702 24.29 -13.61 -20.17
C GLU A 702 22.84 -14.14 -20.29
N PHE A 703 21.88 -13.31 -20.73
CA PHE A 703 20.45 -13.65 -20.84
C PHE A 703 19.88 -13.25 -22.22
N PHE A 704 19.26 -14.20 -22.93
CA PHE A 704 18.50 -13.92 -24.16
C PHE A 704 17.06 -14.39 -23.96
N GLU A 705 16.13 -13.44 -24.01
CA GLU A 705 14.70 -13.64 -23.82
C GLU A 705 13.98 -13.26 -25.13
N SER A 706 13.01 -14.07 -25.53
CA SER A 706 12.04 -13.71 -26.57
C SER A 706 10.67 -13.66 -25.92
N ARG A 707 10.08 -12.46 -25.86
CA ARG A 707 8.76 -12.16 -25.29
C ARG A 707 7.71 -11.94 -26.36
N ILE A 708 6.64 -12.71 -26.41
CA ILE A 708 5.58 -12.54 -27.40
C ILE A 708 4.28 -12.24 -26.67
N PRO A 709 3.93 -10.95 -26.51
CA PRO A 709 2.66 -10.58 -25.94
C PRO A 709 1.53 -11.02 -26.87
N TYR A 710 0.46 -11.54 -26.26
CA TYR A 710 -0.73 -12.02 -26.94
C TYR A 710 -2.01 -11.62 -26.20
N THR A 711 -3.12 -11.66 -26.93
CA THR A 711 -4.48 -11.54 -26.39
C THR A 711 -5.31 -12.72 -26.85
N VAL A 712 -6.22 -13.18 -25.99
CA VAL A 712 -7.22 -14.20 -26.35
C VAL A 712 -8.61 -13.69 -26.00
N ASP A 713 -9.52 -13.81 -26.96
CA ASP A 713 -10.95 -13.57 -26.76
C ASP A 713 -11.71 -14.87 -27.07
N VAL A 714 -12.47 -15.37 -26.11
CA VAL A 714 -13.31 -16.57 -26.26
C VAL A 714 -14.77 -16.16 -26.18
N ILE A 715 -15.55 -16.45 -27.23
CA ILE A 715 -16.99 -16.18 -27.31
C ILE A 715 -17.74 -17.51 -27.38
N LEU A 716 -18.71 -17.69 -26.49
CA LEU A 716 -19.59 -18.86 -26.43
C LEU A 716 -20.98 -18.47 -26.92
N THR A 717 -21.52 -19.20 -27.90
CA THR A 717 -22.91 -19.03 -28.37
C THR A 717 -23.80 -20.12 -27.79
N ILE A 718 -24.87 -19.72 -27.12
CA ILE A 718 -25.76 -20.58 -26.34
C ILE A 718 -27.10 -20.74 -27.07
N ASN A 719 -27.59 -21.97 -27.21
CA ASN A 719 -28.92 -22.21 -27.76
C ASN A 719 -30.00 -21.91 -26.71
N LEU A 720 -30.78 -20.86 -26.95
CA LEU A 720 -31.88 -20.40 -26.10
C LEU A 720 -33.27 -20.98 -26.47
N ASP A 721 -33.34 -22.19 -27.06
CA ASP A 721 -34.62 -22.91 -27.29
C ASP A 721 -35.43 -23.14 -25.98
N SER A 722 -34.75 -23.07 -24.84
CA SER A 722 -35.33 -23.02 -23.50
C SER A 722 -34.54 -22.05 -22.62
N PRO A 723 -35.15 -21.47 -21.57
CA PRO A 723 -34.43 -20.60 -20.65
C PRO A 723 -33.21 -21.30 -20.03
N ILE A 724 -32.08 -20.60 -20.00
CA ILE A 724 -30.81 -21.07 -19.47
C ILE A 724 -30.34 -20.08 -18.41
N ASP A 725 -29.90 -20.62 -17.28
CA ASP A 725 -29.25 -19.86 -16.22
C ASP A 725 -27.78 -20.27 -16.17
N ILE A 726 -26.89 -19.28 -16.21
CA ILE A 726 -25.45 -19.47 -16.03
C ILE A 726 -25.14 -19.20 -14.55
N SER A 727 -24.55 -20.20 -13.91
CA SER A 727 -24.00 -20.13 -12.57
C SER A 727 -22.91 -21.20 -12.48
N PHE A 728 -21.74 -20.81 -11.98
CA PHE A 728 -20.60 -21.70 -11.78
C PHE A 728 -19.80 -21.26 -10.57
N GLU A 729 -19.09 -22.20 -9.96
CA GLU A 729 -18.15 -21.92 -8.89
C GLU A 729 -16.78 -21.62 -9.51
N GLN A 730 -16.13 -20.57 -9.02
CA GLN A 730 -14.76 -20.26 -9.39
C GLN A 730 -13.84 -21.42 -9.02
N ARG A 731 -12.81 -21.63 -9.84
CA ARG A 731 -11.79 -22.64 -9.54
C ARG A 731 -10.93 -22.15 -8.37
N PRO A 732 -10.56 -23.02 -7.41
CA PRO A 732 -9.61 -22.62 -6.37
C PRO A 732 -8.21 -22.33 -6.92
N ASP A 733 -7.87 -22.93 -8.07
CA ASP A 733 -6.57 -22.82 -8.72
C ASP A 733 -6.52 -21.76 -9.83
N PHE A 734 -7.61 -21.02 -10.07
CA PHE A 734 -7.68 -20.03 -11.14
C PHE A 734 -8.90 -19.09 -11.06
N TYR A 735 -8.69 -17.81 -11.42
CA TYR A 735 -9.77 -16.85 -11.62
C TYR A 735 -10.17 -16.75 -13.09
N SER A 736 -11.45 -16.93 -13.41
CA SER A 736 -12.01 -16.68 -14.75
C SER A 736 -13.40 -16.08 -14.65
N ASP A 737 -13.61 -14.94 -15.31
CA ASP A 737 -14.92 -14.34 -15.52
C ASP A 737 -15.59 -14.87 -16.80
N LEU A 738 -16.84 -14.49 -16.98
CA LEU A 738 -17.65 -14.83 -18.14
C LEU A 738 -18.78 -13.83 -18.21
N ASP A 739 -18.79 -12.99 -19.25
CA ASP A 739 -19.62 -11.80 -19.28
C ASP A 739 -20.47 -11.74 -20.54
N PRO A 740 -21.61 -11.03 -20.53
CA PRO A 740 -22.41 -10.86 -21.74
C PRO A 740 -21.63 -10.13 -22.83
N THR A 741 -21.95 -10.45 -24.08
CA THR A 741 -21.43 -9.71 -25.21
C THR A 741 -22.49 -9.55 -26.29
N THR A 742 -22.11 -8.90 -27.39
CA THR A 742 -23.01 -8.60 -28.51
C THR A 742 -23.70 -9.89 -29.02
N PRO A 743 -25.04 -9.87 -29.19
CA PRO A 743 -25.79 -11.05 -29.65
C PRO A 743 -25.33 -11.59 -31.00
N SER A 744 -25.63 -12.87 -31.25
CA SER A 744 -25.38 -13.51 -32.53
C SER A 744 -26.31 -13.00 -33.65
N ASP A 745 -25.96 -13.32 -34.89
CA ASP A 745 -26.83 -13.05 -36.06
C ASP A 745 -28.15 -13.86 -36.00
N GLU A 746 -28.22 -14.92 -35.19
CA GLU A 746 -29.40 -15.77 -35.01
C GLU A 746 -30.31 -15.30 -33.86
N TYR A 747 -29.83 -14.38 -33.02
CA TYR A 747 -30.58 -13.80 -31.92
C TYR A 747 -31.75 -12.94 -32.42
N ASP A 748 -32.92 -13.09 -31.80
CA ASP A 748 -34.06 -12.22 -32.03
C ASP A 748 -34.81 -11.89 -30.74
N SER A 749 -35.71 -10.91 -30.79
CA SER A 749 -36.43 -10.40 -29.61
C SER A 749 -37.37 -11.42 -28.94
N SER A 750 -37.55 -12.62 -29.49
CA SER A 750 -38.25 -13.70 -28.80
C SER A 750 -37.37 -14.38 -27.74
N MET A 751 -36.05 -14.16 -27.81
CA MET A 751 -35.04 -14.66 -26.88
C MET A 751 -34.73 -13.70 -25.72
N ASP A 752 -35.30 -12.49 -25.72
CA ASP A 752 -35.17 -11.51 -24.63
C ASP A 752 -35.49 -12.18 -23.28
N GLY A 753 -34.53 -12.06 -22.35
CA GLY A 753 -34.57 -12.67 -21.02
C GLY A 753 -34.68 -14.19 -20.94
N MET A 754 -34.33 -14.92 -22.01
CA MET A 754 -34.17 -16.38 -21.95
C MET A 754 -32.81 -16.80 -21.40
N LEU A 755 -31.80 -15.92 -21.41
CA LEU A 755 -30.53 -16.13 -20.74
C LEU A 755 -30.51 -15.36 -19.42
N THR A 756 -30.19 -16.05 -18.32
CA THR A 756 -29.97 -15.44 -17.02
C THR A 756 -28.60 -15.78 -16.47
N PHE A 757 -28.10 -14.93 -15.57
CA PHE A 757 -26.80 -15.05 -14.94
C PHE A 757 -26.97 -14.89 -13.43
N THR A 758 -26.80 -15.96 -12.67
CA THR A 758 -26.91 -15.91 -11.19
C THR A 758 -25.53 -15.76 -10.60
N ARG A 759 -25.26 -14.60 -10.00
CA ARG A 759 -23.95 -14.18 -9.45
C ARG A 759 -24.09 -13.46 -8.10
N ASN A 760 -22.98 -13.40 -7.39
CA ASN A 760 -22.80 -12.48 -6.27
C ASN A 760 -22.72 -11.04 -6.79
N VAL A 761 -23.25 -10.10 -6.00
CA VAL A 761 -23.47 -8.71 -6.40
C VAL A 761 -23.14 -7.76 -5.26
N TYR A 762 -22.60 -6.58 -5.61
CA TYR A 762 -22.62 -5.39 -4.77
C TYR A 762 -23.85 -4.53 -5.10
N ASP A 763 -24.89 -4.61 -4.27
CA ASP A 763 -26.16 -3.91 -4.47
C ASP A 763 -26.17 -2.52 -3.81
N GLN A 764 -25.54 -1.53 -4.46
CA GLN A 764 -25.44 -0.18 -3.90
C GLN A 764 -26.82 0.46 -3.68
N GLN A 765 -27.82 0.11 -4.50
CA GLN A 765 -29.19 0.60 -4.34
C GLN A 765 -29.81 0.22 -2.98
N SER A 766 -29.50 -0.98 -2.46
CA SER A 766 -30.03 -1.42 -1.17
C SER A 766 -29.51 -0.51 -0.05
N ILE A 767 -28.22 -0.18 -0.10
CA ILE A 767 -27.54 0.70 0.86
C ILE A 767 -28.11 2.11 0.84
N VAL A 768 -28.25 2.72 -0.34
CA VAL A 768 -28.80 4.09 -0.46
C VAL A 768 -30.17 4.22 0.19
N SER A 769 -30.98 3.16 0.14
CA SER A 769 -32.30 3.15 0.79
C SER A 769 -32.28 3.08 2.33
N MET A 770 -31.14 2.70 2.91
CA MET A 770 -30.92 2.52 4.34
C MET A 770 -30.18 3.69 5.00
N ILE A 771 -29.54 4.56 4.21
CA ILE A 771 -28.81 5.73 4.72
C ILE A 771 -29.75 6.60 5.55
N THR A 772 -29.46 6.70 6.84
CA THR A 772 -30.23 7.54 7.76
C THR A 772 -29.57 8.91 7.86
N PRO A 773 -30.28 10.02 7.58
CA PRO A 773 -29.70 11.36 7.69
C PRO A 773 -29.20 11.63 9.11
N LYS A 774 -27.91 11.92 9.26
CA LYS A 774 -27.39 12.45 10.52
C LYS A 774 -27.88 13.87 10.69
N SER A 775 -28.44 14.18 11.86
CA SER A 775 -28.70 15.58 12.19
C SER A 775 -27.35 16.26 12.37
N THR A 776 -27.02 17.21 11.50
CA THR A 776 -25.99 18.21 11.77
C THR A 776 -26.40 18.95 13.04
N ASN A 777 -25.92 18.49 14.20
CA ASN A 777 -26.05 19.24 15.44
C ASN A 777 -25.19 20.49 15.27
N GLU A 778 -25.83 21.63 15.02
CA GLU A 778 -25.31 22.93 15.42
C GLU A 778 -25.24 22.94 16.97
N ASP A 779 -24.30 22.23 17.56
CA ASP A 779 -23.87 22.28 18.97
C ASP A 779 -22.72 21.27 19.12
N SER A 780 -21.46 21.62 18.84
CA SER A 780 -20.62 22.32 19.82
C SER A 780 -19.45 23.08 19.18
N ASN A 781 -19.35 24.38 19.51
CA ASN A 781 -18.14 25.21 19.48
C ASN A 781 -17.34 25.41 18.17
N SER A 782 -17.99 25.57 17.02
CA SER A 782 -17.46 26.51 16.02
C SER A 782 -18.30 27.79 16.06
N GLU A 783 -17.78 28.85 16.68
CA GLU A 783 -18.37 30.17 16.49
C GLU A 783 -18.15 30.55 15.02
N GLY A 784 -19.13 30.22 14.17
CA GLY A 784 -19.12 30.65 12.78
C GLY A 784 -18.84 32.14 12.70
N PHE A 785 -18.12 32.57 11.65
CA PHE A 785 -17.65 33.94 11.45
C PHE A 785 -18.68 35.03 11.78
N PHE A 786 -19.97 34.80 11.50
CA PHE A 786 -21.07 35.73 11.79
C PHE A 786 -21.51 35.77 13.25
N SER A 787 -21.36 34.68 14.01
CA SER A 787 -21.56 34.62 15.46
C SER A 787 -20.46 35.40 16.18
N ALA A 788 -19.20 35.16 15.84
CA ALA A 788 -18.05 35.90 16.37
C ALA A 788 -18.17 37.41 16.06
N LEU A 789 -18.61 37.76 14.85
CA LEU A 789 -18.91 39.14 14.47
C LEU A 789 -20.07 39.73 15.30
N GLY A 790 -21.13 38.94 15.54
CA GLY A 790 -22.27 39.31 16.38
C GLY A 790 -21.87 39.57 17.83
N ASN A 791 -21.04 38.72 18.41
CA ASN A 791 -20.47 38.89 19.75
C ASN A 791 -19.56 40.13 19.82
N LEU A 792 -18.73 40.37 18.81
CA LEU A 792 -17.91 41.59 18.74
C LEU A 792 -18.76 42.87 18.64
N PHE A 793 -19.88 42.84 17.92
CA PHE A 793 -20.84 43.95 17.86
C PHE A 793 -21.59 44.14 19.19
N ALA A 794 -21.90 43.06 19.91
CA ALA A 794 -22.57 43.12 21.21
C ALA A 794 -21.64 43.66 22.31
N GLU A 795 -20.38 43.24 22.32
CA GLU A 795 -19.40 43.57 23.37
C GLU A 795 -18.66 44.88 23.11
N HIS A 796 -18.43 45.22 21.83
CA HIS A 796 -17.66 46.40 21.40
C HIS A 796 -18.39 47.25 20.35
N GLY A 797 -19.72 47.36 20.46
CA GLY A 797 -20.57 48.02 19.47
C GLY A 797 -20.15 49.45 19.09
N LEU A 798 -19.53 50.21 20.00
CA LEU A 798 -19.05 51.57 19.71
C LEU A 798 -17.75 51.59 18.88
N ILE A 799 -16.87 50.61 19.08
CA ILE A 799 -15.63 50.45 18.29
C ILE A 799 -15.98 49.87 16.91
N MET A 800 -16.88 48.89 16.87
CA MET A 800 -17.32 48.25 15.61
C MET A 800 -18.14 49.19 14.73
N THR A 801 -18.95 50.08 15.31
CA THR A 801 -19.60 51.14 14.53
C THR A 801 -18.61 52.14 13.95
N MET A 802 -17.53 52.48 14.68
CA MET A 802 -16.45 53.31 14.12
C MET A 802 -15.67 52.60 13.01
N PHE A 803 -15.33 51.33 13.19
CA PHE A 803 -14.68 50.51 12.16
C PHE A 803 -15.54 50.37 10.90
N SER A 804 -16.83 50.10 11.07
CA SER A 804 -17.81 50.03 9.97
C SER A 804 -17.93 51.36 9.23
N LEU A 805 -17.89 52.49 9.96
CA LEU A 805 -17.87 53.83 9.38
C LEU A 805 -16.57 54.09 8.60
N ILE A 806 -15.42 53.62 9.10
CA ILE A 806 -14.14 53.73 8.41
C ILE A 806 -14.16 52.88 7.14
N ILE A 807 -14.68 51.65 7.16
CA ILE A 807 -14.82 50.80 5.98
C ILE A 807 -15.76 51.44 4.96
N LEU A 808 -16.91 51.98 5.39
CA LEU A 808 -17.84 52.69 4.51
C LEU A 808 -17.23 53.96 3.91
N LEU A 809 -16.46 54.73 4.69
CA LEU A 809 -15.73 55.91 4.21
C LEU A 809 -14.59 55.51 3.25
N SER A 810 -13.95 54.36 3.48
CA SER A 810 -12.91 53.80 2.61
C SER A 810 -13.51 53.31 1.29
N ALA A 811 -14.64 52.61 1.33
CA ALA A 811 -15.39 52.16 0.16
C ALA A 811 -15.98 53.34 -0.63
N ALA A 812 -16.49 54.37 0.05
CA ALA A 812 -16.91 55.61 -0.59
C ALA A 812 -15.73 56.38 -1.20
N GLY A 813 -14.57 56.36 -0.53
CA GLY A 813 -13.32 56.93 -1.03
C GLY A 813 -12.81 56.21 -2.28
N ILE A 814 -12.78 54.88 -2.26
CA ILE A 814 -12.44 54.03 -3.41
C ILE A 814 -13.46 54.24 -4.53
N GLY A 815 -14.76 54.29 -4.23
CA GLY A 815 -15.80 54.61 -5.19
C GLY A 815 -15.65 56.01 -5.81
N TYR A 816 -15.23 57.00 -5.03
CA TYR A 816 -14.92 58.35 -5.52
C TYR A 816 -13.64 58.37 -6.38
N VAL A 817 -12.61 57.61 -6.02
CA VAL A 817 -11.38 57.46 -6.82
C VAL A 817 -11.66 56.73 -8.13
N ILE A 818 -12.47 55.67 -8.12
CA ILE A 818 -12.90 54.95 -9.33
C ILE A 818 -13.77 55.87 -10.20
N ARG A 819 -14.69 56.63 -9.61
CA ARG A 819 -15.52 57.56 -10.39
C ARG A 819 -14.72 58.72 -10.97
N SER A 820 -13.82 59.32 -10.19
CA SER A 820 -12.97 60.42 -10.67
C SER A 820 -11.93 59.96 -11.69
N SER A 821 -11.39 58.75 -11.57
CA SER A 821 -10.52 58.18 -12.61
C SER A 821 -11.28 57.88 -13.90
N LYS A 822 -12.57 57.52 -13.82
CA LYS A 822 -13.44 57.35 -14.99
C LYS A 822 -13.80 58.68 -15.66
N GLU A 823 -14.06 59.74 -14.89
CA GLU A 823 -14.27 61.10 -15.43
C GLU A 823 -12.99 61.63 -16.11
N ILE A 824 -11.79 61.34 -15.57
CA ILE A 824 -10.50 61.69 -16.20
C ILE A 824 -10.23 60.84 -17.46
N SER A 825 -10.62 59.56 -17.49
CA SER A 825 -10.47 58.73 -18.70
C SER A 825 -11.40 59.16 -19.82
N ASP A 826 -12.61 59.61 -19.49
CA ASP A 826 -13.58 60.10 -20.47
C ASP A 826 -13.16 61.47 -21.05
N GLU A 827 -12.55 62.36 -20.26
CA GLU A 827 -11.93 63.60 -20.78
C GLU A 827 -10.73 63.32 -21.70
N LYS A 828 -9.87 62.35 -21.34
CA LYS A 828 -8.72 61.95 -22.18
C LYS A 828 -9.16 61.26 -23.47
N ASN A 829 -10.21 60.44 -23.44
CA ASN A 829 -10.75 59.80 -24.64
C ASN A 829 -11.45 60.81 -25.54
N PHE A 830 -12.01 61.89 -24.99
CA PHE A 830 -12.57 62.99 -25.77
C PHE A 830 -11.45 63.81 -26.46
N GLU A 831 -10.35 64.14 -25.77
CA GLU A 831 -9.19 64.82 -26.37
C GLU A 831 -8.48 63.97 -27.44
N VAL A 832 -8.32 62.66 -27.23
CA VAL A 832 -7.69 61.75 -28.21
C VAL A 832 -8.60 61.55 -29.44
N SER A 833 -9.93 61.56 -29.28
CA SER A 833 -10.86 61.51 -30.43
C SER A 833 -10.85 62.78 -31.26
N LEU A 834 -10.64 63.95 -30.63
CA LEU A 834 -10.55 65.24 -31.32
C LEU A 834 -9.20 65.43 -32.04
N GLU A 835 -8.10 64.86 -31.53
CA GLU A 835 -6.81 64.84 -32.24
C GLU A 835 -6.76 63.81 -33.37
N ALA A 836 -7.51 62.71 -33.29
CA ALA A 836 -7.61 61.71 -34.35
C ALA A 836 -8.48 62.16 -35.54
N GLU A 837 -9.41 63.10 -35.34
CA GLU A 837 -10.28 63.66 -36.40
C GLU A 837 -9.67 64.90 -37.11
N LEU A 838 -8.48 65.35 -36.68
CA LEU A 838 -7.78 66.53 -37.23
C LEU A 838 -6.46 66.23 -37.97
N ILE A 839 -6.12 64.95 -38.19
CA ILE A 839 -4.87 64.55 -38.89
C ILE A 839 -5.12 63.97 -40.29
N ASP A 840 -6.37 63.96 -40.79
CA ASP A 840 -6.72 63.44 -42.12
C ASP A 840 -7.09 64.52 -43.17
N GLU A 841 -6.79 65.80 -42.92
CA GLU A 841 -6.80 66.87 -43.93
C GLU A 841 -5.65 67.88 -43.69
N ASP A 842 -4.44 67.57 -44.18
CA ASP A 842 -3.54 68.46 -44.98
C ASP A 842 -2.14 67.84 -45.22
#